data_AF-A0A2R6RLV3-F1
#
_entry.id   AF-A0A2R6RLV3-F1
#
_cell.length_a   1.000
_cell.length_b   1.000
_cell.length_c   1.000
_cell.angle_alpha   90.00
_cell.angle_beta   90.00
_cell.angle_gamma   90.00
#
_symmetry.space_group_name_H-M   'P 1'
#
loop_
_entity.id
_entity.type
_entity.pdbx_description
1 polymer ?
#
loop_
_entity_poly.entity_id
_entity_poly.type
_entity_poly.pdbx_seq_one_letter_code
_entity_poly.pdbx_strand_id
1 'polypeptide(L)'
;MLQLFRGCIALVGPNVDNLVEGTAWRKPTGHSFPPTTTPYHITLITKEELRSLGSSRSPAQVLEQLQLSLSYPPQLHALGLGGYPRNDPDIFFVVVIWANGQQLRKQLSLPPRHFHITLSQHDTHNIEKGVSSLLTELPLDMPLELLDHLTFTLFMMGDYARAKEFALRLCIQSPVSAKGFLRLGDVSLKVAEHKLAMLSFVCALQRSLPSDQKAREYCIKKVVECSEYTEWGPVCADWEMEQLPSDFHSILLEPWSSALRSELIGVQSVPILCRESREQLFVPPLPGRKPERPGYKLPRFFRWLVPFHIALMSTPRNEMDIAALAAPHLGIRHVLTLTEETPLKEEWFTGVGIKNTFLPIPNYRPPTIEQMDLIIRIIQDEDNLPILVHCGGGKGRAGTVAACYLAAFGFAKPPDYDLSQPTMSATEAISALRAIRSGSIETSAQEAFVSKWCSAIWKRQSVFPDVIPEPPPCPLEIEGKLELASNLFIFVGLPGSGKSWVSRALLARDPSGWTWISQDEAGSRSACENAIGRSRAKGRTILDRCNTSGDDRKAWLALAEHWAISPVCVWFDYDLELCTSRAQNRAGHPTLPPGGRVRNAVEQMAKAFVRPSLAEGFAAITIICSFTAAEEFVHRLSAPVTLFKFPRTPHLLNLGAATEDDLVSGSLSLPNDTTAHAVVTEKVDGANMGFSLSADRTQIVVQNRSHFVNPTSHEQFKKLGVWVETHREELYRVLGRDPYFAQRYILFGEWLAAIHSVSYTRLPDWFMAFDLYDRSSRTWVDRSTMDRLLAETNIQMVPVLYEGPMVSEKELMDMVQRESQFCEARLEGVYVKFERDGKVVSRGKVVRGDFIAGNEHWSRGVTRTNQLVLQLKSDE
;
A
#
# COMPACT_ATOMS: atom_id res chain seq x y z
N MET A 1 43.37 -28.07 -14.50
CA MET A 1 43.20 -28.69 -13.17
C MET A 1 44.10 -28.00 -12.17
N LEU A 2 43.68 -27.89 -10.90
CA LEU A 2 44.56 -27.43 -9.83
C LEU A 2 45.56 -28.53 -9.49
N GLN A 3 46.84 -28.19 -9.37
CA GLN A 3 47.88 -29.13 -8.93
C GLN A 3 49.03 -28.42 -8.22
N LEU A 4 49.86 -29.22 -7.53
CA LEU A 4 51.17 -28.80 -7.08
C LEU A 4 52.09 -28.62 -8.29
N PHE A 5 52.48 -27.38 -8.58
CA PHE A 5 53.30 -27.04 -9.72
C PHE A 5 54.52 -26.26 -9.25
N ARG A 6 55.72 -26.82 -9.41
CA ARG A 6 56.99 -26.17 -9.03
C ARG A 6 57.01 -25.60 -7.60
N GLY A 7 56.29 -26.22 -6.64
CA GLY A 7 56.22 -25.78 -5.25
C GLY A 7 55.16 -24.72 -4.92
N CYS A 8 54.36 -24.29 -5.91
CA CYS A 8 53.14 -23.51 -5.71
C CYS A 8 51.89 -24.38 -5.98
N ILE A 9 50.70 -23.91 -5.61
CA ILE A 9 49.45 -24.48 -6.11
C ILE A 9 48.99 -23.60 -7.28
N ALA A 10 48.88 -24.21 -8.46
CA ALA A 10 48.55 -23.50 -9.69
C ALA A 10 47.50 -24.24 -10.51
N LEU A 11 46.73 -23.48 -11.26
CA LEU A 11 45.84 -23.99 -12.28
C LEU A 11 46.63 -24.18 -13.57
N VAL A 12 46.58 -25.39 -14.15
CA VAL A 12 47.30 -25.77 -15.37
C VAL A 12 46.41 -26.52 -16.36
N GLY A 13 46.92 -26.76 -17.57
CA GLY A 13 46.33 -27.68 -18.55
C GLY A 13 45.43 -26.97 -19.56
N PRO A 14 44.64 -27.72 -20.34
CA PRO A 14 44.06 -27.24 -21.59
C PRO A 14 43.26 -25.94 -21.48
N ASN A 15 42.53 -25.72 -20.38
CA ASN A 15 41.76 -24.49 -20.20
C ASN A 15 42.65 -23.23 -20.07
N VAL A 16 43.84 -23.38 -19.48
CA VAL A 16 44.84 -22.29 -19.37
C VAL A 16 45.53 -22.08 -20.71
N ASP A 17 45.87 -23.15 -21.40
CA ASP A 17 46.49 -23.09 -22.73
C ASP A 17 45.52 -22.44 -23.74
N ASN A 18 44.26 -22.87 -23.76
CA ASN A 18 43.20 -22.32 -24.61
C ASN A 18 42.96 -20.82 -24.38
N LEU A 19 43.16 -20.29 -23.17
CA LEU A 19 43.07 -18.84 -22.93
C LEU A 19 44.17 -18.06 -23.68
N VAL A 20 45.37 -18.63 -23.77
CA VAL A 20 46.49 -18.02 -24.50
C VAL A 20 46.35 -18.23 -26.01
N GLU A 21 45.83 -19.37 -26.44
CA GLU A 21 45.66 -19.70 -27.86
C GLU A 21 44.42 -19.05 -28.49
N GLY A 22 43.32 -18.99 -27.77
CA GLY A 22 42.03 -18.46 -28.22
C GLY A 22 41.94 -16.93 -28.25
N THR A 23 43.00 -16.23 -27.85
CA THR A 23 43.03 -14.77 -27.81
C THR A 23 44.10 -14.21 -28.75
N ALA A 24 43.70 -13.26 -29.61
CA ALA A 24 44.53 -12.69 -30.67
C ALA A 24 45.64 -11.72 -30.18
N TRP A 25 46.19 -11.91 -28.97
CA TRP A 25 47.28 -11.07 -28.44
C TRP A 25 48.65 -11.41 -29.06
N ARG A 26 48.74 -12.42 -29.93
CA ARG A 26 50.00 -12.97 -30.46
C ARG A 26 50.83 -11.99 -31.30
N LYS A 27 50.32 -10.81 -31.65
CA LYS A 27 51.11 -9.73 -32.27
C LYS A 27 50.60 -8.37 -31.82
N PRO A 28 51.10 -7.82 -30.71
CA PRO A 28 50.93 -6.40 -30.44
C PRO A 28 51.61 -5.66 -31.60
N THR A 29 50.89 -4.81 -32.31
CA THR A 29 51.50 -3.91 -33.29
C THR A 29 52.54 -3.04 -32.56
N GLY A 30 53.82 -3.41 -32.65
CA GLY A 30 54.95 -2.67 -32.05
C GLY A 30 55.69 -3.33 -30.89
N HIS A 31 55.33 -4.54 -30.42
CA HIS A 31 56.04 -5.22 -29.32
C HIS A 31 56.36 -6.70 -29.64
N SER A 32 57.61 -7.12 -29.41
CA SER A 32 58.09 -8.50 -29.60
C SER A 32 58.90 -8.92 -28.37
N PHE A 33 58.70 -10.13 -27.88
CA PHE A 33 59.38 -10.67 -26.71
C PHE A 33 59.70 -12.16 -26.88
N PRO A 34 60.77 -12.67 -26.25
CA PRO A 34 61.07 -14.10 -26.24
C PRO A 34 59.99 -14.86 -25.45
N PRO A 35 59.35 -15.89 -26.02
CA PRO A 35 58.28 -16.62 -25.34
C PRO A 35 58.83 -17.42 -24.16
N THR A 36 58.00 -17.59 -23.13
CA THR A 36 58.35 -18.40 -21.97
C THR A 36 58.55 -19.87 -22.35
N THR A 37 59.58 -20.49 -21.74
CA THR A 37 59.81 -21.94 -21.83
C THR A 37 59.10 -22.71 -20.72
N THR A 38 58.43 -22.01 -19.81
CA THR A 38 57.66 -22.60 -18.72
C THR A 38 56.22 -22.87 -19.19
N PRO A 39 55.64 -24.05 -18.90
CA PRO A 39 54.23 -24.30 -19.20
C PRO A 39 53.30 -23.23 -18.61
N TYR A 40 52.27 -22.87 -19.37
CA TYR A 40 51.30 -21.87 -18.92
C TYR A 40 50.58 -22.35 -17.66
N HIS A 41 50.49 -21.44 -16.69
CA HIS A 41 49.86 -21.72 -15.42
C HIS A 41 49.36 -20.42 -14.80
N ILE A 42 48.34 -20.52 -13.95
CA ILE A 42 47.86 -19.43 -13.11
C ILE A 42 48.16 -19.80 -11.67
N THR A 43 49.03 -19.05 -11.01
CA THR A 43 49.40 -19.32 -9.61
C THR A 43 48.25 -18.92 -8.67
N LEU A 44 47.64 -19.89 -7.99
CA LEU A 44 46.61 -19.66 -6.97
C LEU A 44 47.23 -19.35 -5.61
N ILE A 45 48.27 -20.09 -5.21
CA ILE A 45 48.97 -19.95 -3.91
C ILE A 45 50.47 -20.01 -4.16
N THR A 46 51.23 -19.01 -3.69
CA THR A 46 52.69 -18.98 -3.86
C THR A 46 53.41 -20.00 -2.99
N LYS A 47 54.70 -20.24 -3.27
CA LYS A 47 55.58 -21.03 -2.39
C LYS A 47 55.61 -20.51 -0.96
N GLU A 48 55.60 -19.19 -0.79
CA GLU A 48 55.68 -18.54 0.52
C GLU A 48 54.36 -18.66 1.29
N GLU A 49 53.23 -18.40 0.62
CA GLU A 49 51.89 -18.58 1.20
C GLU A 49 51.62 -20.04 1.56
N LEU A 50 52.09 -20.98 0.73
CA LEU A 50 51.94 -22.41 1.00
C LEU A 50 52.78 -22.85 2.21
N ARG A 51 53.95 -22.24 2.43
CA ARG A 51 54.77 -22.48 3.64
C ARG A 51 54.13 -21.87 4.88
N SER A 52 53.53 -20.69 4.79
CA SER A 52 52.87 -20.05 5.95
C SER A 52 51.62 -20.81 6.39
N LEU A 53 50.88 -21.40 5.44
CA LEU A 53 49.78 -22.34 5.71
C LEU A 53 50.26 -23.69 6.30
N GLY A 54 51.52 -24.06 6.05
CA GLY A 54 52.12 -25.35 6.37
C GLY A 54 52.33 -25.66 7.85
N SER A 55 52.05 -24.72 8.75
CA SER A 55 52.08 -24.93 10.21
C SER A 55 50.92 -25.79 10.74
N SER A 56 49.88 -26.04 9.92
CA SER A 56 48.69 -26.81 10.31
C SER A 56 48.19 -27.86 9.30
N ARG A 57 48.60 -27.81 8.03
CA ARG A 57 48.17 -28.74 6.95
C ARG A 57 49.29 -28.99 5.95
N SER A 58 49.37 -30.20 5.39
CA SER A 58 50.32 -30.49 4.30
C SER A 58 49.84 -29.86 2.97
N PRO A 59 50.76 -29.52 2.03
CA PRO A 59 50.39 -28.99 0.72
C PRO A 59 49.41 -29.86 -0.09
N ALA A 60 49.48 -31.18 0.08
CA ALA A 60 48.58 -32.13 -0.56
C ALA A 60 47.15 -32.03 -0.01
N GLN A 61 47.00 -31.89 1.31
CA GLN A 61 45.70 -31.70 1.96
C GLN A 61 45.04 -30.37 1.56
N VAL A 62 45.84 -29.29 1.45
CA VAL A 62 45.33 -28.00 0.96
C VAL A 62 44.86 -28.13 -0.49
N LEU A 63 45.62 -28.81 -1.35
CA LEU A 63 45.24 -29.05 -2.73
C LEU A 63 43.94 -29.86 -2.85
N GLU A 64 43.81 -30.95 -2.10
CA GLU A 64 42.62 -31.81 -2.09
C GLU A 64 41.37 -31.03 -1.67
N GLN A 65 41.48 -30.23 -0.60
CA GLN A 65 40.39 -29.36 -0.15
C GLN A 65 39.97 -28.37 -1.24
N LEU A 66 40.93 -27.73 -1.91
CA LEU A 66 40.64 -26.76 -2.97
C LEU A 66 40.03 -27.40 -4.21
N GLN A 67 40.43 -28.62 -4.54
CA GLN A 67 39.86 -29.38 -5.66
C GLN A 67 38.38 -29.74 -5.42
N LEU A 68 38.00 -30.05 -4.17
CA LEU A 68 36.61 -30.30 -3.79
C LEU A 68 35.74 -29.03 -3.88
N SER A 69 36.31 -27.86 -3.60
CA SER A 69 35.62 -26.57 -3.66
C SER A 69 35.54 -25.96 -5.07
N LEU A 70 36.35 -26.43 -6.03
CA LEU A 70 36.45 -25.82 -7.35
C LEU A 70 35.38 -26.37 -8.30
N SER A 71 34.52 -25.48 -8.79
CA SER A 71 33.59 -25.80 -9.90
C SER A 71 34.35 -26.09 -11.19
N TYR A 72 33.94 -27.13 -11.93
CA TYR A 72 34.56 -27.54 -13.20
C TYR A 72 33.58 -27.43 -14.37
N PRO A 73 34.01 -26.90 -15.55
CA PRO A 73 35.32 -26.29 -15.80
C PRO A 73 35.47 -24.93 -15.07
N PRO A 74 36.70 -24.53 -14.70
CA PRO A 74 36.94 -23.23 -14.08
C PRO A 74 36.56 -22.10 -15.05
N GLN A 75 35.70 -21.19 -14.59
CA GLN A 75 35.35 -19.98 -15.33
C GLN A 75 36.50 -18.98 -15.27
N LEU A 76 37.22 -18.86 -16.39
CA LEU A 76 38.39 -18.04 -16.55
C LEU A 76 38.17 -17.07 -17.72
N HIS A 77 38.55 -15.81 -17.53
CA HIS A 77 38.46 -14.82 -18.59
C HIS A 77 39.81 -14.14 -18.79
N ALA A 78 40.31 -14.16 -20.02
CA ALA A 78 41.45 -13.37 -20.44
C ALA A 78 40.97 -11.94 -20.68
N LEU A 79 41.46 -11.00 -19.87
CA LEU A 79 41.07 -9.61 -19.94
C LEU A 79 41.84 -8.84 -21.02
N GLY A 80 43.11 -9.19 -21.21
CA GLY A 80 43.98 -8.55 -22.21
C GLY A 80 45.46 -8.79 -21.97
N LEU A 81 46.27 -8.27 -22.87
CA LEU A 81 47.72 -8.26 -22.74
C LEU A 81 48.15 -7.17 -21.76
N GLY A 82 48.86 -7.57 -20.71
CA GLY A 82 49.52 -6.68 -19.76
C GLY A 82 51.03 -6.69 -19.93
N GLY A 83 51.66 -5.58 -19.54
CA GLY A 83 53.11 -5.43 -19.57
C GLY A 83 53.56 -4.03 -19.16
N TYR A 84 54.87 -3.85 -19.00
CA TYR A 84 55.48 -2.57 -18.65
C TYR A 84 56.54 -2.15 -19.68
N PRO A 85 56.22 -2.07 -20.98
CA PRO A 85 57.22 -1.97 -22.05
C PRO A 85 58.11 -0.73 -21.98
N ARG A 86 57.69 0.31 -21.23
CA ARG A 86 58.50 1.52 -20.99
C ARG A 86 59.57 1.33 -19.90
N ASN A 87 59.31 0.45 -18.93
CA ASN A 87 60.19 0.24 -17.77
C ASN A 87 61.00 -1.06 -17.93
N ASP A 88 60.35 -2.09 -18.45
CA ASP A 88 60.93 -3.41 -18.65
C ASP A 88 60.36 -4.00 -19.96
N PRO A 89 61.09 -3.88 -21.09
CA PRO A 89 60.59 -4.21 -22.41
C PRO A 89 60.38 -5.71 -22.65
N ASP A 90 60.81 -6.58 -21.73
CA ASP A 90 60.76 -8.03 -21.88
C ASP A 90 59.72 -8.70 -20.97
N ILE A 91 58.82 -7.94 -20.34
CA ILE A 91 57.79 -8.49 -19.44
C ILE A 91 56.39 -8.34 -20.04
N PHE A 92 55.82 -9.48 -20.43
CA PHE A 92 54.47 -9.59 -20.95
C PHE A 92 53.71 -10.78 -20.36
N PHE A 93 52.43 -10.55 -20.07
CA PHE A 93 51.55 -11.55 -19.49
C PHE A 93 50.10 -11.30 -19.89
N VAL A 94 49.27 -12.35 -19.85
CA VAL A 94 47.81 -12.20 -19.97
C VAL A 94 47.25 -11.87 -18.59
N VAL A 95 46.48 -10.79 -18.47
CA VAL A 95 45.72 -10.49 -17.25
C VAL A 95 44.50 -11.41 -17.22
N VAL A 96 44.31 -12.15 -16.13
CA VAL A 96 43.23 -13.13 -15.99
C VAL A 96 42.29 -12.74 -14.86
N ILE A 97 41.00 -12.76 -15.16
CA ILE A 97 39.93 -12.65 -14.18
C ILE A 97 39.44 -14.04 -13.82
N TRP A 98 39.57 -14.38 -12.53
CA TRP A 98 39.17 -15.67 -11.98
C TRP A 98 38.51 -15.47 -10.61
N ALA A 99 37.18 -15.26 -10.61
CA ALA A 99 36.40 -14.99 -9.41
C ALA A 99 36.44 -16.16 -8.42
N ASN A 100 36.29 -17.41 -8.90
CA ASN A 100 36.42 -18.61 -8.05
C ASN A 100 37.81 -18.68 -7.42
N GLY A 101 38.88 -18.26 -8.12
CA GLY A 101 40.22 -18.17 -7.55
C GLY A 101 40.29 -17.24 -6.34
N GLN A 102 39.64 -16.07 -6.42
CA GLN A 102 39.56 -15.15 -5.27
C GLN A 102 38.76 -15.75 -4.11
N GLN A 103 37.67 -16.47 -4.40
CA GLN A 103 36.87 -17.16 -3.38
C GLN A 103 37.67 -18.25 -2.68
N LEU A 104 38.43 -19.06 -3.42
CA LEU A 104 39.32 -20.08 -2.87
C LEU A 104 40.41 -19.47 -1.98
N ARG A 105 41.01 -18.34 -2.39
CA ARG A 105 41.97 -17.61 -1.54
C ARG A 105 41.31 -17.11 -0.24
N LYS A 106 40.10 -16.56 -0.34
CA LYS A 106 39.31 -16.11 0.82
C LYS A 106 38.99 -17.27 1.80
N GLN A 107 38.66 -18.46 1.29
CA GLN A 107 38.42 -19.65 2.13
C GLN A 107 39.64 -20.07 2.96
N LEU A 108 40.85 -19.73 2.48
CA LEU A 108 42.11 -19.99 3.18
C LEU A 108 42.63 -18.78 3.96
N SER A 109 41.82 -17.73 4.10
CA SER A 109 42.24 -16.46 4.74
C SER A 109 43.48 -15.82 4.10
N LEU A 110 43.70 -16.07 2.81
CA LEU A 110 44.78 -15.45 2.03
C LEU A 110 44.32 -14.09 1.47
N PRO A 111 45.22 -13.11 1.33
CA PRO A 111 44.88 -11.83 0.70
C PRO A 111 44.47 -12.02 -0.77
N PRO A 112 43.62 -11.15 -1.32
CA PRO A 112 43.25 -11.18 -2.74
C PRO A 112 44.50 -10.95 -3.62
N ARG A 113 44.49 -11.47 -4.85
CA ARG A 113 45.63 -11.30 -5.77
C ARG A 113 45.22 -11.20 -7.24
N HIS A 114 45.97 -10.45 -8.04
CA HIS A 114 45.84 -10.50 -9.50
C HIS A 114 46.34 -11.83 -10.07
N PHE A 115 45.53 -12.43 -10.94
CA PHE A 115 45.89 -13.63 -11.68
C PHE A 115 46.40 -13.26 -13.06
N HIS A 116 47.42 -13.97 -13.53
CA HIS A 116 48.02 -13.74 -14.84
C HIS A 116 48.62 -15.04 -15.38
N ILE A 117 48.89 -15.04 -16.68
CA ILE A 117 49.67 -16.07 -17.37
C ILE A 117 50.88 -15.38 -17.99
N THR A 118 52.08 -15.70 -17.51
CA THR A 118 53.33 -15.15 -18.06
C THR A 118 53.53 -15.63 -19.50
N LEU A 119 53.78 -14.70 -20.42
CA LEU A 119 54.05 -15.00 -21.84
C LEU A 119 55.52 -14.87 -22.19
N SER A 120 56.24 -13.95 -21.56
CA SER A 120 57.67 -13.68 -21.80
C SER A 120 58.60 -14.59 -20.98
N GLN A 121 59.83 -14.77 -21.45
CA GLN A 121 60.85 -15.53 -20.74
C GLN A 121 61.27 -14.86 -19.42
N HIS A 122 61.28 -13.52 -19.38
CA HIS A 122 61.54 -12.75 -18.18
C HIS A 122 60.23 -12.49 -17.41
N ASP A 123 60.23 -12.77 -16.11
CA ASP A 123 59.10 -12.53 -15.20
C ASP A 123 59.58 -11.82 -13.94
N THR A 124 58.88 -10.75 -13.54
CA THR A 124 59.11 -10.05 -12.28
C THR A 124 57.95 -10.29 -11.34
N HIS A 125 58.24 -10.67 -10.10
CA HIS A 125 57.21 -11.04 -9.12
C HIS A 125 56.68 -9.87 -8.27
N ASN A 126 57.33 -8.71 -8.33
CA ASN A 126 57.05 -7.53 -7.48
C ASN A 126 56.33 -6.39 -8.23
N ILE A 127 55.73 -6.68 -9.38
CA ILE A 127 54.95 -5.73 -10.17
C ILE A 127 53.46 -6.09 -10.13
N GLU A 128 52.60 -5.10 -10.26
CA GLU A 128 51.15 -5.34 -10.41
C GLU A 128 50.88 -6.01 -11.76
N LYS A 129 50.05 -7.05 -11.78
CA LYS A 129 49.71 -7.78 -13.02
C LYS A 129 48.19 -7.84 -13.22
N GLY A 130 47.54 -6.76 -12.83
CA GLY A 130 46.09 -6.58 -12.83
C GLY A 130 45.60 -5.68 -13.95
N VAL A 131 44.38 -5.16 -13.79
CA VAL A 131 43.71 -4.29 -14.77
C VAL A 131 44.55 -3.06 -15.13
N SER A 132 45.26 -2.49 -14.15
CA SER A 132 46.11 -1.30 -14.35
C SER A 132 47.33 -1.55 -15.26
N SER A 133 47.67 -2.81 -15.53
CA SER A 133 48.83 -3.20 -16.34
C SER A 133 48.50 -3.50 -17.80
N LEU A 134 47.21 -3.41 -18.19
CA LEU A 134 46.76 -3.65 -19.55
C LEU A 134 47.36 -2.63 -20.54
N LEU A 135 47.80 -3.11 -21.69
CA LEU A 135 48.36 -2.29 -22.77
C LEU A 135 47.29 -1.69 -23.69
N THR A 136 46.06 -2.19 -23.61
CA THR A 136 44.91 -1.74 -24.39
C THR A 136 43.77 -1.35 -23.45
N GLU A 137 42.98 -0.36 -23.83
CA GLU A 137 41.77 -0.01 -23.11
C GLU A 137 40.75 -1.16 -23.15
N LEU A 138 39.95 -1.26 -22.09
CA LEU A 138 38.90 -2.26 -22.02
C LEU A 138 37.74 -1.90 -22.94
N PRO A 139 37.18 -2.87 -23.68
CA PRO A 139 36.04 -2.60 -24.56
C PRO A 139 34.82 -2.14 -23.74
N LEU A 140 34.01 -1.28 -24.35
CA LEU A 140 32.75 -0.81 -23.75
C LEU A 140 31.73 -1.95 -23.65
N ASP A 141 31.71 -2.84 -24.65
CA ASP A 141 30.82 -3.99 -24.72
C ASP A 141 31.54 -5.27 -24.28
N MET A 142 31.47 -5.56 -22.98
CA MET A 142 32.00 -6.79 -22.39
C MET A 142 30.87 -7.78 -22.09
N PRO A 143 31.10 -9.10 -22.18
CA PRO A 143 30.14 -10.10 -21.74
C PRO A 143 29.74 -9.91 -20.27
N LEU A 144 28.44 -10.10 -19.96
CA LEU A 144 27.88 -9.91 -18.61
C LEU A 144 28.61 -10.72 -17.52
N GLU A 145 29.02 -11.95 -17.84
CA GLU A 145 29.75 -12.82 -16.92
C GLU A 145 31.16 -12.27 -16.60
N LEU A 146 31.86 -11.75 -17.62
CA LEU A 146 33.15 -11.09 -17.43
C LEU A 146 32.99 -9.83 -16.57
N LEU A 147 31.96 -9.01 -16.81
CA LEU A 147 31.67 -7.83 -16.00
C LEU A 147 31.40 -8.17 -14.52
N ASP A 148 30.61 -9.20 -14.24
CA ASP A 148 30.35 -9.65 -12.87
C ASP A 148 31.65 -10.12 -12.19
N HIS A 149 32.42 -10.96 -12.87
CA HIS A 149 33.67 -11.51 -12.34
C HIS A 149 34.76 -10.44 -12.16
N LEU A 150 34.84 -9.48 -13.08
CA LEU A 150 35.76 -8.34 -13.02
C LEU A 150 35.40 -7.43 -11.85
N THR A 151 34.12 -7.05 -11.74
CA THR A 151 33.60 -6.24 -10.63
C THR A 151 33.88 -6.90 -9.29
N PHE A 152 33.58 -8.19 -9.14
CA PHE A 152 33.88 -8.94 -7.91
C PHE A 152 35.38 -8.98 -7.61
N THR A 153 36.22 -9.19 -8.63
CA THR A 153 37.67 -9.22 -8.47
C THR A 153 38.20 -7.88 -8.00
N LEU A 154 37.79 -6.78 -8.62
CA LEU A 154 38.20 -5.42 -8.23
C LEU A 154 37.72 -5.07 -6.81
N PHE A 155 36.49 -5.44 -6.46
CA PHE A 155 35.97 -5.31 -5.10
C PHE A 155 36.84 -6.05 -4.09
N MET A 156 37.19 -7.31 -4.36
CA MET A 156 38.06 -8.09 -3.48
C MET A 156 39.45 -7.45 -3.35
N MET A 157 39.99 -6.87 -4.42
CA MET A 157 41.27 -6.17 -4.43
C MET A 157 41.22 -4.78 -3.75
N GLY A 158 40.05 -4.28 -3.36
CA GLY A 158 39.88 -2.95 -2.75
C GLY A 158 39.82 -1.79 -3.75
N ASP A 159 39.78 -2.05 -5.06
CA ASP A 159 39.60 -1.02 -6.09
C ASP A 159 38.10 -0.71 -6.29
N TYR A 160 37.51 -0.09 -5.28
CA TYR A 160 36.06 0.17 -5.22
C TYR A 160 35.60 1.17 -6.29
N ALA A 161 36.45 2.12 -6.68
CA ALA A 161 36.10 3.12 -7.70
C ALA A 161 35.83 2.45 -9.06
N ARG A 162 36.77 1.60 -9.53
CA ARG A 162 36.55 0.85 -10.78
C ARG A 162 35.47 -0.22 -10.62
N ALA A 163 35.40 -0.89 -9.47
CA ALA A 163 34.34 -1.86 -9.22
C ALA A 163 32.94 -1.21 -9.34
N LYS A 164 32.76 0.02 -8.84
CA LYS A 164 31.49 0.76 -8.96
C LYS A 164 31.16 1.05 -10.42
N GLU A 165 32.14 1.51 -11.19
CA GLU A 165 31.98 1.78 -12.62
C GLU A 165 31.51 0.53 -13.38
N PHE A 166 32.15 -0.62 -13.17
CA PHE A 166 31.76 -1.87 -13.83
C PHE A 166 30.43 -2.44 -13.30
N ALA A 167 30.11 -2.25 -12.02
CA ALA A 167 28.80 -2.60 -11.47
C ALA A 167 27.68 -1.80 -12.15
N LEU A 168 27.88 -0.49 -12.37
CA LEU A 168 26.93 0.35 -13.09
C LEU A 168 26.75 -0.14 -14.54
N ARG A 169 27.84 -0.40 -15.26
CA ARG A 169 27.78 -0.96 -16.62
C ARG A 169 27.01 -2.27 -16.66
N LEU A 170 27.23 -3.16 -15.69
CA LEU A 170 26.51 -4.42 -15.56
C LEU A 170 24.99 -4.20 -15.36
N CYS A 171 24.61 -3.21 -14.55
CA CYS A 171 23.20 -2.84 -14.38
C CYS A 171 22.59 -2.26 -15.66
N ILE A 172 23.34 -1.47 -16.45
CA ILE A 172 22.86 -0.91 -17.73
C ILE A 172 22.63 -2.04 -18.75
N GLN A 173 23.57 -2.97 -18.86
CA GLN A 173 23.49 -4.05 -19.84
C GLN A 173 22.47 -5.13 -19.45
N SER A 174 22.17 -5.29 -18.17
CA SER A 174 21.21 -6.29 -17.68
C SER A 174 20.33 -5.75 -16.54
N PRO A 175 19.41 -4.81 -16.84
CA PRO A 175 18.59 -4.12 -15.82
C PRO A 175 17.57 -5.04 -15.14
N VAL A 176 17.31 -6.22 -15.71
CA VAL A 176 16.42 -7.25 -15.14
C VAL A 176 17.14 -8.23 -14.22
N SER A 177 18.48 -8.24 -14.20
CA SER A 177 19.28 -9.18 -13.40
C SER A 177 19.59 -8.64 -12.02
N ALA A 178 19.43 -9.47 -10.98
CA ALA A 178 19.80 -9.12 -9.61
C ALA A 178 21.32 -8.91 -9.43
N LYS A 179 22.16 -9.60 -10.22
CA LYS A 179 23.62 -9.63 -10.02
C LYS A 179 24.27 -8.25 -10.09
N GLY A 180 23.89 -7.44 -11.06
CA GLY A 180 24.42 -6.08 -11.21
C GLY A 180 24.18 -5.24 -9.96
N PHE A 181 22.93 -5.24 -9.49
CA PHE A 181 22.53 -4.49 -8.31
C PHE A 181 23.14 -5.02 -7.01
N LEU A 182 23.36 -6.34 -6.89
CA LEU A 182 24.12 -6.91 -5.76
C LEU A 182 25.54 -6.34 -5.71
N ARG A 183 26.25 -6.31 -6.84
CA ARG A 183 27.60 -5.75 -6.92
C ARG A 183 27.63 -4.26 -6.63
N LEU A 184 26.66 -3.51 -7.17
CA LEU A 184 26.55 -2.09 -6.92
C LEU A 184 26.31 -1.81 -5.43
N GLY A 185 25.42 -2.59 -4.80
CA GLY A 185 25.15 -2.50 -3.36
C GLY A 185 26.40 -2.76 -2.51
N ASP A 186 27.11 -3.85 -2.77
CA ASP A 186 28.34 -4.21 -2.05
C ASP A 186 29.41 -3.11 -2.15
N VAL A 187 29.66 -2.61 -3.36
CA VAL A 187 30.67 -1.58 -3.60
C VAL A 187 30.26 -0.25 -2.96
N SER A 188 29.01 0.19 -3.15
CA SER A 188 28.51 1.45 -2.56
C SER A 188 28.55 1.44 -1.03
N LEU A 189 28.27 0.30 -0.40
CA LEU A 189 28.40 0.15 1.05
C LEU A 189 29.85 0.33 1.51
N LYS A 190 30.84 -0.16 0.75
CA LYS A 190 32.27 0.01 1.08
C LYS A 190 32.77 1.44 0.97
N VAL A 191 32.15 2.25 0.10
CA VAL A 191 32.50 3.68 -0.05
C VAL A 191 31.57 4.62 0.73
N ALA A 192 30.78 4.08 1.67
CA ALA A 192 29.86 4.83 2.53
C ALA A 192 28.73 5.58 1.79
N GLU A 193 28.36 5.12 0.60
CA GLU A 193 27.18 5.60 -0.15
C GLU A 193 25.94 4.78 0.23
N HIS A 194 25.53 4.90 1.49
CA HIS A 194 24.53 4.04 2.11
C HIS A 194 23.16 4.08 1.41
N LYS A 195 22.76 5.22 0.83
CA LYS A 195 21.49 5.30 0.11
C LYS A 195 21.55 4.54 -1.21
N LEU A 196 22.60 4.72 -2.01
CA LEU A 196 22.79 3.95 -3.23
C LEU A 196 22.89 2.45 -2.92
N ALA A 197 23.59 2.09 -1.83
CA ALA A 197 23.68 0.71 -1.39
C ALA A 197 22.30 0.11 -1.05
N MET A 198 21.50 0.79 -0.21
CA MET A 198 20.15 0.35 0.18
C MET A 198 19.26 0.13 -1.04
N LEU A 199 19.17 1.11 -1.95
CA LEU A 199 18.32 1.02 -3.13
C LEU A 199 18.79 -0.08 -4.08
N SER A 200 20.09 -0.30 -4.20
CA SER A 200 20.66 -1.39 -5.01
C SER A 200 20.33 -2.77 -4.43
N PHE A 201 20.46 -2.97 -3.10
CA PHE A 201 20.07 -4.24 -2.49
C PHE A 201 18.57 -4.52 -2.62
N VAL A 202 17.73 -3.50 -2.55
CA VAL A 202 16.29 -3.66 -2.81
C VAL A 202 16.01 -4.01 -4.28
N CYS A 203 16.68 -3.33 -5.22
CA CYS A 203 16.56 -3.67 -6.64
C CYS A 203 16.99 -5.12 -6.94
N ALA A 204 18.07 -5.59 -6.30
CA ALA A 204 18.51 -6.97 -6.37
C ALA A 204 17.48 -7.93 -5.77
N LEU A 205 16.93 -7.61 -4.60
CA LEU A 205 15.94 -8.42 -3.89
C LEU A 205 14.66 -8.60 -4.71
N GLN A 206 14.14 -7.52 -5.30
CA GLN A 206 12.94 -7.55 -6.16
C GLN A 206 13.17 -8.31 -7.47
N ARG A 207 14.42 -8.52 -7.89
CA ARG A 207 14.81 -9.26 -9.10
C ARG A 207 15.35 -10.66 -8.81
N SER A 208 15.44 -11.04 -7.53
CA SER A 208 15.91 -12.36 -7.12
C SER A 208 14.77 -13.37 -7.23
N LEU A 209 15.10 -14.59 -7.68
CA LEU A 209 14.12 -15.69 -7.71
C LEU A 209 13.67 -16.01 -6.28
N PRO A 210 12.38 -16.32 -6.04
CA PRO A 210 11.89 -16.74 -4.72
C PRO A 210 12.69 -17.91 -4.13
N SER A 211 13.18 -18.81 -4.98
CA SER A 211 13.99 -19.97 -4.60
C SER A 211 15.40 -19.61 -4.09
N ASP A 212 15.93 -18.41 -4.37
CA ASP A 212 17.27 -17.99 -3.93
C ASP A 212 17.22 -17.32 -2.54
N GLN A 213 16.85 -18.11 -1.54
CA GLN A 213 16.68 -17.63 -0.17
C GLN A 213 17.97 -17.01 0.40
N LYS A 214 19.14 -17.54 0.04
CA LYS A 214 20.43 -17.01 0.52
C LYS A 214 20.70 -15.59 0.02
N ALA A 215 20.45 -15.32 -1.26
CA ALA A 215 20.62 -13.97 -1.80
C ALA A 215 19.61 -13.00 -1.18
N ARG A 216 18.37 -13.44 -0.96
CA ARG A 216 17.31 -12.63 -0.33
C ARG A 216 17.66 -12.25 1.10
N GLU A 217 18.04 -13.22 1.94
CA GLU A 217 18.47 -12.99 3.32
C GLU A 217 19.69 -12.07 3.40
N TYR A 218 20.63 -12.22 2.46
CA TYR A 218 21.79 -11.33 2.35
C TYR A 218 21.36 -9.89 2.05
N CYS A 219 20.49 -9.68 1.06
CA CYS A 219 19.99 -8.34 0.71
C CYS A 219 19.28 -7.69 1.89
N ILE A 220 18.36 -8.39 2.55
CA ILE A 220 17.61 -7.86 3.70
C ILE A 220 18.56 -7.44 4.82
N LYS A 221 19.53 -8.30 5.17
CA LYS A 221 20.56 -7.98 6.16
C LYS A 221 21.32 -6.70 5.80
N LYS A 222 21.68 -6.53 4.52
CA LYS A 222 22.40 -5.37 4.04
C LYS A 222 21.55 -4.10 3.98
N VAL A 223 20.27 -4.21 3.66
CA VAL A 223 19.31 -3.09 3.74
C VAL A 223 19.20 -2.59 5.19
N VAL A 224 19.11 -3.49 6.16
CA VAL A 224 19.09 -3.15 7.60
C VAL A 224 20.38 -2.46 8.03
N GLU A 225 21.55 -2.97 7.63
CA GLU A 225 22.85 -2.32 7.88
C GLU A 225 22.90 -0.90 7.28
N CYS A 226 22.37 -0.71 6.07
CA CYS A 226 22.30 0.63 5.46
C CYS A 226 21.37 1.56 6.23
N SER A 227 20.28 1.04 6.82
CA SER A 227 19.30 1.84 7.56
C SER A 227 19.89 2.57 8.77
N GLU A 228 21.08 2.17 9.22
CA GLU A 228 21.79 2.89 10.27
C GLU A 228 22.24 4.30 9.84
N TYR A 229 22.39 4.50 8.54
CA TYR A 229 22.97 5.72 7.94
C TYR A 229 22.03 6.40 6.95
N THR A 230 20.90 5.81 6.61
CA THR A 230 19.91 6.40 5.68
C THR A 230 18.49 6.03 6.07
N GLU A 231 17.51 6.84 5.69
CA GLU A 231 16.11 6.56 5.96
C GLU A 231 15.58 5.41 5.07
N TRP A 232 14.59 4.67 5.56
CA TRP A 232 13.95 3.59 4.80
C TRP A 232 13.21 4.10 3.58
N GLY A 233 13.24 3.31 2.50
CA GLY A 233 12.55 3.62 1.26
C GLY A 233 13.34 4.55 0.32
N PRO A 234 12.71 4.94 -0.80
CA PRO A 234 13.31 5.79 -1.81
C PRO A 234 13.28 7.28 -1.44
N VAL A 235 12.97 7.64 -0.19
CA VAL A 235 13.07 9.01 0.30
C VAL A 235 14.52 9.37 0.62
N CYS A 236 14.97 10.54 0.16
CA CYS A 236 16.38 10.92 0.20
C CYS A 236 16.55 12.33 0.77
N ALA A 237 17.66 12.60 1.42
CA ALA A 237 18.15 13.97 1.58
C ALA A 237 18.84 14.46 0.29
N ASP A 238 19.04 15.78 0.20
CA ASP A 238 19.67 16.43 -0.95
C ASP A 238 21.02 15.81 -1.32
N TRP A 239 21.89 15.61 -0.32
CA TRP A 239 23.22 15.03 -0.52
C TRP A 239 23.20 13.52 -0.83
N GLU A 240 22.13 12.81 -0.46
CA GLU A 240 21.96 11.40 -0.85
C GLU A 240 21.58 11.28 -2.32
N MET A 241 20.86 12.26 -2.86
CA MET A 241 20.54 12.32 -4.29
C MET A 241 21.79 12.49 -5.16
N GLU A 242 22.86 13.09 -4.63
CA GLU A 242 24.15 13.21 -5.32
C GLU A 242 24.86 11.85 -5.49
N GLN A 243 24.54 10.87 -4.63
CA GLN A 243 25.07 9.50 -4.75
C GLN A 243 24.42 8.73 -5.92
N LEU A 244 23.21 9.15 -6.34
CA LEU A 244 22.39 8.39 -7.27
C LEU A 244 22.74 8.73 -8.74
N PRO A 245 23.10 7.74 -9.57
CA PRO A 245 23.31 7.95 -10.99
C PRO A 245 22.01 8.37 -11.69
N SER A 246 22.03 9.46 -12.46
CA SER A 246 20.84 10.02 -13.13
C SER A 246 20.08 9.01 -13.97
N ASP A 247 20.81 8.16 -14.69
CA ASP A 247 20.26 7.21 -15.66
C ASP A 247 19.51 6.06 -14.98
N PHE A 248 19.70 5.90 -13.66
CA PHE A 248 19.09 4.86 -12.85
C PHE A 248 17.98 5.37 -11.94
N HIS A 249 17.65 6.67 -11.97
CA HIS A 249 16.59 7.23 -11.14
C HIS A 249 15.25 6.51 -11.32
N SER A 250 14.89 6.18 -12.56
CA SER A 250 13.63 5.48 -12.86
C SER A 250 13.54 4.08 -12.28
N ILE A 251 14.67 3.46 -11.92
CA ILE A 251 14.75 2.10 -11.38
C ILE A 251 14.98 2.14 -9.85
N LEU A 252 15.96 2.93 -9.39
CA LEU A 252 16.35 2.99 -7.99
C LEU A 252 15.31 3.67 -7.10
N LEU A 253 14.55 4.62 -7.65
CA LEU A 253 13.56 5.40 -6.89
C LEU A 253 12.13 4.84 -7.02
N GLU A 254 11.97 3.64 -7.61
CA GLU A 254 10.65 3.00 -7.68
C GLU A 254 10.08 2.74 -6.27
N PRO A 255 8.74 2.86 -6.11
CA PRO A 255 8.09 2.46 -4.87
C PRO A 255 8.38 1.00 -4.52
N TRP A 256 8.73 0.74 -3.27
CA TRP A 256 8.96 -0.64 -2.79
C TRP A 256 7.64 -1.39 -2.70
N SER A 257 7.61 -2.66 -3.12
CA SER A 257 6.37 -3.47 -3.11
C SER A 257 5.82 -3.69 -1.70
N SER A 258 4.51 -3.92 -1.59
CA SER A 258 3.85 -4.23 -0.31
C SER A 258 4.45 -5.47 0.35
N ALA A 259 4.69 -6.54 -0.41
CA ALA A 259 5.34 -7.75 0.08
C ALA A 259 6.71 -7.49 0.72
N LEU A 260 7.54 -6.65 0.09
CA LEU A 260 8.84 -6.27 0.64
C LEU A 260 8.69 -5.47 1.94
N ARG A 261 7.75 -4.52 2.01
CA ARG A 261 7.50 -3.75 3.23
C ARG A 261 7.08 -4.66 4.37
N SER A 262 6.20 -5.63 4.11
CA SER A 262 5.77 -6.63 5.09
C SER A 262 6.95 -7.48 5.59
N GLU A 263 7.84 -7.91 4.70
CA GLU A 263 9.05 -8.67 5.06
C GLU A 263 9.98 -7.84 5.96
N LEU A 264 10.18 -6.55 5.65
CA LEU A 264 11.01 -5.64 6.43
C LEU A 264 10.42 -5.28 7.80
N ILE A 265 9.10 -5.16 7.92
CA ILE A 265 8.42 -4.96 9.22
C ILE A 265 8.72 -6.12 10.18
N GLY A 266 8.84 -7.34 9.66
CA GLY A 266 9.15 -8.54 10.45
C GLY A 266 10.59 -8.60 10.96
N VAL A 267 11.50 -7.79 10.41
CA VAL A 267 12.90 -7.77 10.84
C VAL A 267 13.02 -6.98 12.13
N GLN A 268 13.07 -7.69 13.25
CA GLN A 268 13.29 -7.08 14.56
C GLN A 268 14.72 -6.53 14.67
N SER A 269 14.87 -5.22 14.45
CA SER A 269 16.11 -4.50 14.72
C SER A 269 15.81 -3.24 15.52
N VAL A 270 16.57 -3.01 16.60
CA VAL A 270 16.57 -1.71 17.28
C VAL A 270 17.27 -0.72 16.34
N PRO A 271 16.59 0.31 15.83
CA PRO A 271 17.21 1.27 14.94
C PRO A 271 18.32 2.02 15.69
N ILE A 272 19.48 2.14 15.07
CA ILE A 272 20.55 3.07 15.45
C ILE A 272 20.68 4.00 14.28
N LEU A 273 20.28 5.27 14.41
CA LEU A 273 20.38 6.19 13.28
C LEU A 273 21.48 7.22 13.50
N CYS A 274 22.56 7.11 12.73
CA CYS A 274 23.72 8.00 12.73
C CYS A 274 23.43 9.39 12.13
N ARG A 275 22.19 9.62 11.65
CA ARG A 275 21.75 10.90 11.07
C ARG A 275 20.92 11.71 12.03
N GLU A 276 21.01 13.03 11.94
CA GLU A 276 20.14 13.91 12.72
C GLU A 276 18.70 13.89 12.19
N SER A 277 17.72 13.81 13.09
CA SER A 277 16.29 13.81 12.71
C SER A 277 15.82 15.10 12.04
N ARG A 278 16.58 16.20 12.14
CA ARG A 278 16.22 17.50 11.54
C ARG A 278 16.59 17.62 10.06
N GLU A 279 17.38 16.69 9.54
CA GLU A 279 17.75 16.70 8.12
C GLU A 279 16.51 16.62 7.24
N GLN A 280 16.57 17.30 6.11
CA GLN A 280 15.44 17.44 5.21
C GLN A 280 15.37 16.24 4.27
N LEU A 281 14.16 15.69 4.11
CA LEU A 281 13.89 14.55 3.24
C LEU A 281 12.93 14.93 2.11
N PHE A 282 13.12 14.28 0.97
CA PHE A 282 12.36 14.48 -0.25
C PHE A 282 11.75 13.17 -0.73
N VAL A 283 10.49 13.24 -1.16
CA VAL A 283 9.81 12.15 -1.84
C VAL A 283 10.08 12.31 -3.34
N PRO A 284 10.65 11.28 -4.01
CA PRO A 284 10.88 11.36 -5.45
C PRO A 284 9.55 11.44 -6.22
N PRO A 285 9.55 12.02 -7.43
CA PRO A 285 8.37 12.03 -8.29
C PRO A 285 8.00 10.60 -8.72
N LEU A 286 6.73 10.38 -9.00
CA LEU A 286 6.27 9.11 -9.56
C LEU A 286 6.89 8.84 -10.96
N PRO A 287 7.04 7.56 -11.35
CA PRO A 287 7.56 7.18 -12.66
C PRO A 287 6.82 7.90 -13.80
N GLY A 288 7.56 8.39 -14.80
CA GLY A 288 7.01 9.08 -15.97
C GLY A 288 6.89 10.61 -15.87
N ARG A 289 7.11 11.20 -14.69
CA ARG A 289 7.26 12.67 -14.54
C ARG A 289 8.75 13.04 -14.54
N LYS A 290 9.13 14.10 -15.25
CA LYS A 290 10.52 14.62 -15.21
C LYS A 290 10.84 15.03 -13.76
N PRO A 291 11.93 14.53 -13.17
CA PRO A 291 12.32 14.93 -11.83
C PRO A 291 12.84 16.35 -11.82
N GLU A 292 12.08 17.26 -11.21
CA GLU A 292 12.68 18.44 -10.58
C GLU A 292 13.46 17.91 -9.37
N ARG A 293 14.79 17.79 -9.49
CA ARG A 293 15.62 17.37 -8.35
C ARG A 293 15.49 18.41 -7.23
N PRO A 294 15.22 17.99 -5.97
CA PRO A 294 15.36 16.62 -5.42
C PRO A 294 14.03 15.83 -5.31
N GLY A 295 12.91 16.36 -5.76
CA GLY A 295 11.56 15.83 -5.54
C GLY A 295 10.73 16.72 -4.60
N TYR A 296 9.68 16.19 -4.00
CA TYR A 296 8.80 16.94 -3.10
C TYR A 296 9.34 16.97 -1.66
N LYS A 297 9.53 18.16 -1.11
CA LYS A 297 10.07 18.39 0.24
C LYS A 297 9.07 18.03 1.34
N LEU A 298 9.38 17.02 2.15
CA LEU A 298 8.60 16.68 3.33
C LEU A 298 8.72 17.74 4.43
N PRO A 299 7.70 17.86 5.31
CA PRO A 299 7.84 18.55 6.57
C PRO A 299 8.99 17.97 7.42
N ARG A 300 9.51 18.81 8.33
CA ARG A 300 10.69 18.47 9.14
C ARG A 300 10.43 17.28 10.04
N PHE A 301 11.50 16.62 10.47
CA PHE A 301 11.47 15.54 11.47
C PHE A 301 10.68 14.30 11.07
N PHE A 302 10.50 14.05 9.77
CA PHE A 302 10.01 12.75 9.30
C PHE A 302 11.00 11.65 9.70
N ARG A 303 10.51 10.61 10.37
CA ARG A 303 11.23 9.33 10.56
C ARG A 303 10.24 8.18 10.66
N TRP A 304 10.64 7.03 10.18
CA TRP A 304 10.03 5.77 10.61
C TRP A 304 10.45 5.45 12.05
N LEU A 305 9.48 5.14 12.90
CA LEU A 305 9.72 4.53 14.20
C LEU A 305 9.77 3.01 14.06
N VAL A 306 8.85 2.45 13.27
CA VAL A 306 8.91 1.09 12.73
C VAL A 306 8.72 1.21 11.22
N PRO A 307 9.65 0.69 10.39
CA PRO A 307 9.65 0.93 8.94
C PRO A 307 8.33 0.49 8.31
N PHE A 308 7.72 1.38 7.52
CA PHE A 308 6.44 1.14 6.84
C PHE A 308 5.27 0.75 7.77
N HIS A 309 5.35 1.04 9.06
CA HIS A 309 4.28 0.78 10.02
C HIS A 309 3.85 2.06 10.76
N ILE A 310 4.79 2.69 11.48
CA ILE A 310 4.52 3.97 12.18
C ILE A 310 5.64 4.96 11.93
N ALA A 311 5.27 6.18 11.55
CA ALA A 311 6.17 7.30 11.34
C ALA A 311 5.80 8.51 12.21
N LEU A 312 6.77 9.39 12.45
CA LEU A 312 6.58 10.67 13.12
C LEU A 312 7.07 11.82 12.26
N MET A 313 6.38 12.96 12.32
CA MET A 313 6.78 14.18 11.60
C MET A 313 6.29 15.45 12.31
N SER A 314 6.83 16.61 11.94
CA SER A 314 6.19 17.91 12.21
C SER A 314 4.91 18.12 11.38
N THR A 315 4.17 19.18 11.66
CA THR A 315 2.83 19.38 11.09
C THR A 315 2.85 19.47 9.56
N PRO A 316 1.97 18.75 8.84
CA PRO A 316 1.68 19.04 7.43
C PRO A 316 1.21 20.48 7.25
N ARG A 317 1.60 21.10 6.13
CA ARG A 317 1.40 22.54 5.87
C ARG A 317 0.34 22.81 4.80
N ASN A 318 0.09 21.84 3.93
CA ASN A 318 -0.83 21.96 2.80
C ASN A 318 -1.25 20.58 2.28
N GLU A 319 -2.18 20.57 1.32
CA GLU A 319 -2.63 19.41 0.55
C GLU A 319 -1.48 18.60 -0.07
N MET A 320 -0.47 19.28 -0.62
CA MET A 320 0.64 18.61 -1.29
C MET A 320 1.49 17.79 -0.31
N ASP A 321 1.62 18.22 0.95
CA ASP A 321 2.25 17.40 2.00
C ASP A 321 1.45 16.11 2.24
N ILE A 322 0.10 16.18 2.23
CA ILE A 322 -0.76 15.00 2.39
C ILE A 322 -0.64 14.06 1.19
N ALA A 323 -0.63 14.60 -0.04
CA ALA A 323 -0.42 13.82 -1.25
C ALA A 323 0.95 13.14 -1.28
N ALA A 324 2.01 13.80 -0.81
CA ALA A 324 3.35 13.21 -0.72
C ALA A 324 3.43 12.07 0.31
N LEU A 325 2.69 12.17 1.43
CA LEU A 325 2.60 11.10 2.43
C LEU A 325 1.84 9.88 1.89
N ALA A 326 0.74 10.11 1.16
CA ALA A 326 -0.05 9.06 0.53
C ALA A 326 0.65 8.43 -0.70
N ALA A 327 1.62 9.14 -1.29
CA ALA A 327 2.31 8.67 -2.47
C ALA A 327 2.92 7.27 -2.23
N PRO A 328 2.87 6.37 -3.24
CA PRO A 328 3.38 5.00 -3.12
C PRO A 328 4.73 4.87 -2.44
N HIS A 329 5.68 5.79 -2.64
CA HIS A 329 7.00 5.77 -1.98
C HIS A 329 6.95 5.68 -0.45
N LEU A 330 5.99 6.34 0.19
CA LEU A 330 5.76 6.29 1.64
C LEU A 330 4.55 5.41 1.97
N GLY A 331 3.45 5.62 1.23
CA GLY A 331 2.21 4.85 1.33
C GLY A 331 1.46 5.04 2.65
N ILE A 332 1.58 6.20 3.32
CA ILE A 332 0.85 6.46 4.57
C ILE A 332 -0.66 6.41 4.29
N ARG A 333 -1.40 5.59 5.05
CA ARG A 333 -2.86 5.46 4.93
C ARG A 333 -3.64 6.28 5.96
N HIS A 334 -2.99 6.69 7.04
CA HIS A 334 -3.64 7.48 8.09
C HIS A 334 -2.73 8.52 8.72
N VAL A 335 -3.29 9.70 9.00
CA VAL A 335 -2.63 10.79 9.74
C VAL A 335 -3.33 10.96 11.08
N LEU A 336 -2.55 11.00 12.16
CA LEU A 336 -3.02 11.31 13.50
C LEU A 336 -2.60 12.74 13.88
N THR A 337 -3.57 13.66 13.89
CA THR A 337 -3.38 15.06 14.24
C THR A 337 -3.56 15.29 15.73
N LEU A 338 -2.47 15.66 16.41
CA LEU A 338 -2.46 15.93 17.86
C LEU A 338 -2.54 17.42 18.22
N THR A 339 -2.53 18.31 17.24
CA THR A 339 -2.45 19.78 17.44
C THR A 339 -3.80 20.40 17.73
N GLU A 340 -4.17 20.52 19.01
CA GLU A 340 -5.42 21.20 19.43
C GLU A 340 -5.54 22.61 18.83
N GLU A 341 -4.43 23.34 18.77
CA GLU A 341 -4.41 24.76 18.38
C GLU A 341 -4.56 24.96 16.87
N THR A 342 -4.12 23.98 16.07
CA THR A 342 -4.09 24.06 14.60
C THR A 342 -4.45 22.69 14.02
N PRO A 343 -5.74 22.34 13.94
CA PRO A 343 -6.20 21.16 13.23
C PRO A 343 -5.89 21.24 11.74
N LEU A 344 -5.68 20.10 11.08
CA LEU A 344 -5.53 20.05 9.63
C LEU A 344 -6.90 20.22 8.96
N LYS A 345 -6.93 20.83 7.77
CA LYS A 345 -8.17 21.02 7.00
C LYS A 345 -8.66 19.69 6.44
N GLU A 346 -9.95 19.39 6.59
CA GLU A 346 -10.56 18.15 6.08
C GLU A 346 -10.43 18.04 4.55
N GLU A 347 -10.52 19.17 3.85
CA GLU A 347 -10.41 19.27 2.39
C GLU A 347 -9.13 18.62 1.84
N TRP A 348 -8.01 18.67 2.58
CA TRP A 348 -6.73 18.12 2.15
C TRP A 348 -6.70 16.59 2.00
N PHE A 349 -7.69 15.90 2.58
CA PHE A 349 -7.80 14.44 2.57
C PHE A 349 -8.79 13.95 1.50
N THR A 350 -9.44 14.86 0.78
CA THR A 350 -10.45 14.51 -0.23
C THR A 350 -9.78 13.95 -1.49
N GLY A 351 -10.06 12.69 -1.82
CA GLY A 351 -9.59 12.05 -3.06
C GLY A 351 -8.15 11.53 -3.05
N VAL A 352 -7.45 11.56 -1.90
CA VAL A 352 -6.02 11.23 -1.78
C VAL A 352 -5.76 9.83 -1.17
N GLY A 353 -6.80 9.08 -0.79
CA GLY A 353 -6.67 7.71 -0.27
C GLY A 353 -6.08 7.59 1.14
N ILE A 354 -5.90 8.71 1.84
CA ILE A 354 -5.35 8.81 3.20
C ILE A 354 -6.40 9.44 4.14
N LYS A 355 -6.55 8.91 5.35
CA LYS A 355 -7.52 9.39 6.36
C LYS A 355 -6.84 10.28 7.40
N ASN A 356 -7.64 11.10 8.09
CA ASN A 356 -7.18 11.87 9.24
C ASN A 356 -8.00 11.53 10.49
N THR A 357 -7.35 11.46 11.64
CA THR A 357 -8.01 11.49 12.95
C THR A 357 -7.46 12.61 13.80
N PHE A 358 -8.35 13.50 14.24
CA PHE A 358 -8.01 14.60 15.14
C PHE A 358 -8.23 14.20 16.60
N LEU A 359 -7.15 14.20 17.39
CA LEU A 359 -7.17 14.01 18.84
C LEU A 359 -6.45 15.19 19.50
N PRO A 360 -7.18 16.25 19.91
CA PRO A 360 -6.58 17.47 20.42
C PRO A 360 -5.83 17.22 21.73
N ILE A 361 -4.54 17.51 21.73
CA ILE A 361 -3.71 17.55 22.93
C ILE A 361 -3.16 18.97 23.05
N PRO A 362 -3.31 19.67 24.18
CA PRO A 362 -2.78 21.03 24.32
C PRO A 362 -1.27 21.07 24.18
N ASN A 363 -0.75 22.20 23.70
CA ASN A 363 0.69 22.39 23.55
C ASN A 363 1.43 22.20 24.89
N TYR A 364 2.61 21.57 24.83
CA TYR A 364 3.43 21.20 26.00
C TYR A 364 2.76 20.29 27.05
N ARG A 365 1.59 19.68 26.74
CA ARG A 365 0.95 18.69 27.60
C ARG A 365 1.10 17.26 27.03
N PRO A 366 1.03 16.23 27.88
CA PRO A 366 0.83 14.86 27.42
C PRO A 366 -0.64 14.60 27.03
N PRO A 367 -0.94 13.49 26.31
CA PRO A 367 -2.30 12.97 26.21
C PRO A 367 -2.85 12.54 27.58
N THR A 368 -4.15 12.29 27.63
CA THR A 368 -4.78 11.52 28.73
C THR A 368 -4.55 10.01 28.54
N ILE A 369 -4.85 9.19 29.56
CA ILE A 369 -4.76 7.71 29.41
C ILE A 369 -5.72 7.25 28.32
N GLU A 370 -6.93 7.79 28.32
CA GLU A 370 -7.99 7.45 27.37
C GLU A 370 -7.63 7.85 25.94
N GLN A 371 -7.00 9.02 25.77
CA GLN A 371 -6.44 9.41 24.46
C GLN A 371 -5.35 8.44 24.02
N MET A 372 -4.43 8.05 24.89
CA MET A 372 -3.35 7.13 24.54
C MET A 372 -3.89 5.73 24.19
N ASP A 373 -4.86 5.22 24.95
CA ASP A 373 -5.52 3.95 24.66
C ASP A 373 -6.23 3.96 23.30
N LEU A 374 -6.93 5.05 22.98
CA LEU A 374 -7.54 5.25 21.66
C LEU A 374 -6.49 5.31 20.55
N ILE A 375 -5.36 5.98 20.78
CA ILE A 375 -4.26 6.06 19.81
C ILE A 375 -3.69 4.67 19.50
N ILE A 376 -3.47 3.82 20.52
CA ILE A 376 -2.98 2.46 20.27
C ILE A 376 -4.01 1.64 19.48
N ARG A 377 -5.31 1.77 19.76
CA ARG A 377 -6.36 1.12 18.97
C ARG A 377 -6.36 1.57 17.50
N ILE A 378 -6.16 2.86 17.24
CA ILE A 378 -6.05 3.40 15.88
C ILE A 378 -4.82 2.84 15.16
N ILE A 379 -3.69 2.66 15.86
CA ILE A 379 -2.45 2.10 15.30
C ILE A 379 -2.57 0.59 15.02
N GLN A 380 -3.40 -0.14 15.76
CA GLN A 380 -3.62 -1.57 15.51
C GLN A 380 -4.52 -1.88 14.32
N ASP A 381 -5.35 -0.93 13.91
CA ASP A 381 -6.23 -1.11 12.76
C ASP A 381 -5.38 -1.16 11.48
N GLU A 382 -5.31 -2.35 10.88
CA GLU A 382 -4.56 -2.62 9.66
C GLU A 382 -5.00 -1.72 8.50
N ASP A 383 -6.24 -1.21 8.46
CA ASP A 383 -6.68 -0.27 7.43
C ASP A 383 -6.03 1.12 7.55
N ASN A 384 -5.45 1.45 8.71
CA ASN A 384 -4.81 2.74 8.99
C ASN A 384 -3.29 2.71 8.79
N LEU A 385 -2.69 1.52 8.63
CA LEU A 385 -1.23 1.34 8.58
C LEU A 385 -0.69 1.40 7.14
N PRO A 386 0.42 2.06 6.80
CA PRO A 386 1.28 2.80 7.70
C PRO A 386 0.63 4.09 8.19
N ILE A 387 0.82 4.41 9.46
CA ILE A 387 0.25 5.58 10.12
C ILE A 387 1.32 6.63 10.42
N LEU A 388 0.99 7.89 10.20
CA LEU A 388 1.82 9.04 10.58
C LEU A 388 1.25 9.73 11.82
N VAL A 389 2.06 9.87 12.87
CA VAL A 389 1.73 10.67 14.06
C VAL A 389 2.45 12.02 13.98
N HIS A 390 1.70 13.12 14.06
CA HIS A 390 2.32 14.46 14.06
C HIS A 390 1.86 15.34 15.23
N CYS A 391 2.68 16.33 15.53
CA CYS A 391 2.27 17.49 16.32
C CYS A 391 2.87 18.77 15.70
N GLY A 392 2.89 19.91 16.41
CA GLY A 392 3.48 21.14 15.87
C GLY A 392 4.93 20.95 15.41
N GLY A 393 5.82 20.56 16.32
CA GLY A 393 7.23 20.30 16.03
C GLY A 393 7.60 18.84 15.74
N GLY A 394 6.67 17.89 15.93
CA GLY A 394 6.94 16.45 15.82
C GLY A 394 7.78 15.86 16.98
N LYS A 395 7.86 16.56 18.13
CA LYS A 395 8.75 16.25 19.26
C LYS A 395 8.05 15.98 20.59
N GLY A 396 7.29 16.93 21.14
CA GLY A 396 6.64 16.78 22.45
C GLY A 396 5.49 15.78 22.44
N ARG A 397 4.32 16.19 21.95
CA ARG A 397 3.10 15.34 21.90
C ARG A 397 3.32 14.05 21.10
N ALA A 398 3.82 14.17 19.87
CA ALA A 398 4.12 13.01 19.02
C ALA A 398 5.21 12.11 19.62
N GLY A 399 6.27 12.68 20.21
CA GLY A 399 7.29 11.87 20.89
C GLY A 399 6.79 11.19 22.16
N THR A 400 5.81 11.78 22.87
CA THR A 400 5.14 11.13 24.01
C THR A 400 4.37 9.89 23.54
N VAL A 401 3.63 10.00 22.44
CA VAL A 401 2.94 8.86 21.80
C VAL A 401 3.94 7.79 21.37
N ALA A 402 5.03 8.17 20.71
CA ALA A 402 6.07 7.22 20.30
C ALA A 402 6.73 6.52 21.49
N ALA A 403 7.02 7.23 22.59
CA ALA A 403 7.60 6.60 23.77
C ALA A 403 6.62 5.62 24.45
N CYS A 404 5.32 5.95 24.51
CA CYS A 404 4.31 4.99 24.96
C CYS A 404 4.24 3.76 24.04
N TYR A 405 4.23 3.97 22.72
CA TYR A 405 4.27 2.86 21.76
C TYR A 405 5.50 1.96 21.97
N LEU A 406 6.69 2.55 22.07
CA LEU A 406 7.93 1.79 22.32
C LEU A 406 7.91 1.06 23.67
N ALA A 407 7.36 1.69 24.71
CA ALA A 407 7.22 1.02 26.01
C ALA A 407 6.32 -0.22 25.88
N ALA A 408 5.22 -0.14 25.15
CA ALA A 408 4.30 -1.26 24.95
C ALA A 408 4.89 -2.36 24.06
N PHE A 409 5.42 -2.01 22.88
CA PHE A 409 5.72 -2.96 21.79
C PHE A 409 7.18 -2.98 21.33
N GLY A 410 8.03 -2.10 21.85
CA GLY A 410 9.37 -1.89 21.32
C GLY A 410 9.37 -1.42 19.86
N PHE A 411 10.43 -1.77 19.12
CA PHE A 411 10.59 -1.43 17.69
C PHE A 411 9.97 -2.48 16.77
N ALA A 412 8.84 -3.06 17.16
CA ALA A 412 8.12 -4.06 16.40
C ALA A 412 6.66 -3.65 16.21
N LYS A 413 5.97 -4.31 15.27
CA LYS A 413 4.50 -4.22 15.17
C LYS A 413 3.86 -4.83 16.42
N PRO A 414 2.66 -4.38 16.84
CA PRO A 414 1.90 -5.05 17.89
C PRO A 414 1.69 -6.53 17.55
N PRO A 415 1.86 -7.46 18.51
CA PRO A 415 1.57 -8.87 18.29
C PRO A 415 0.05 -9.11 18.14
N ASP A 416 -0.32 -10.25 17.55
CA ASP A 416 -1.72 -10.67 17.38
C ASP A 416 -2.40 -11.10 18.70
N TYR A 417 -1.66 -11.08 19.80
CA TYR A 417 -2.13 -11.41 21.15
C TYR A 417 -1.94 -10.21 22.09
N ASP A 418 -2.76 -10.13 23.14
CA ASP A 418 -2.64 -9.05 24.11
C ASP A 418 -1.43 -9.22 25.03
N LEU A 419 -0.73 -8.11 25.28
CA LEU A 419 0.43 -8.08 26.15
C LEU A 419 0.01 -7.69 27.57
N SER A 420 0.32 -8.54 28.54
CA SER A 420 -0.03 -8.28 29.94
C SER A 420 0.84 -7.21 30.60
N GLN A 421 1.95 -6.83 29.97
CA GLN A 421 2.93 -5.89 30.49
C GLN A 421 3.66 -5.17 29.35
N PRO A 422 4.23 -3.98 29.60
CA PRO A 422 5.07 -3.28 28.63
C PRO A 422 6.32 -4.10 28.27
N THR A 423 6.75 -4.04 27.01
CA THR A 423 7.99 -4.66 26.51
C THR A 423 9.25 -4.05 27.13
N MET A 424 9.22 -2.76 27.47
CA MET A 424 10.33 -2.07 28.15
C MET A 424 9.81 -1.00 29.12
N SER A 425 10.66 -0.58 30.06
CA SER A 425 10.32 0.48 31.00
C SER A 425 10.14 1.84 30.30
N ALA A 426 9.43 2.75 30.96
CA ALA A 426 9.26 4.12 30.46
C ALA A 426 10.61 4.82 30.22
N THR A 427 11.58 4.64 31.12
CA THR A 427 12.92 5.24 31.01
C THR A 427 13.71 4.69 29.82
N GLU A 428 13.63 3.38 29.58
CA GLU A 428 14.28 2.73 28.43
C GLU A 428 13.63 3.21 27.13
N ALA A 429 12.30 3.26 27.06
CA ALA A 429 11.58 3.76 25.88
C ALA A 429 11.93 5.21 25.53
N ILE A 430 11.99 6.09 26.54
CA ILE A 430 12.39 7.50 26.36
C ILE A 430 13.84 7.59 25.86
N SER A 431 14.75 6.83 26.48
CA SER A 431 16.16 6.80 26.10
C SER A 431 16.36 6.31 24.67
N ALA A 432 15.71 5.19 24.31
CA ALA A 432 15.75 4.62 22.97
C ALA A 432 15.18 5.59 21.92
N LEU A 433 14.04 6.23 22.21
CA LEU A 433 13.48 7.23 21.31
C LEU A 433 14.43 8.41 21.10
N ARG A 434 15.05 8.92 22.18
CA ARG A 434 15.99 10.05 22.10
C ARG A 434 17.26 9.70 21.34
N ALA A 435 17.70 8.44 21.37
CA ALA A 435 18.84 7.95 20.61
C ALA A 435 18.61 8.08 19.09
N ILE A 436 17.41 7.75 18.61
CA ILE A 436 17.07 7.84 17.18
C ILE A 436 16.39 9.16 16.77
N ARG A 437 15.84 9.91 17.73
CA ARG A 437 15.09 11.16 17.51
C ARG A 437 15.40 12.15 18.63
N SER A 438 16.59 12.73 18.57
CA SER A 438 17.06 13.71 19.56
C SER A 438 16.07 14.87 19.76
N GLY A 439 15.82 15.20 21.03
CA GLY A 439 14.85 16.21 21.44
C GLY A 439 13.38 15.75 21.46
N SER A 440 13.10 14.45 21.31
CA SER A 440 11.76 13.91 21.59
C SER A 440 11.43 14.01 23.08
N ILE A 441 10.17 14.34 23.36
CA ILE A 441 9.63 14.66 24.69
C ILE A 441 10.25 15.94 25.27
N GLU A 442 9.42 16.98 25.43
CA GLU A 442 9.86 18.36 25.68
C GLU A 442 9.66 18.79 27.14
N THR A 443 8.85 18.06 27.92
CA THR A 443 8.49 18.46 29.29
C THR A 443 8.54 17.27 30.26
N SER A 444 8.81 17.56 31.54
CA SER A 444 8.74 16.57 32.62
C SER A 444 7.34 15.97 32.78
N ALA A 445 6.29 16.73 32.50
CA ALA A 445 4.91 16.24 32.50
C ALA A 445 4.68 15.15 31.44
N GLN A 446 5.32 15.27 30.28
CA GLN A 446 5.27 14.25 29.23
C GLN A 446 6.07 12.99 29.62
N GLU A 447 7.26 13.14 30.20
CA GLU A 447 8.04 12.00 30.72
C GLU A 447 7.26 11.24 31.81
N ALA A 448 6.71 11.97 32.79
CA ALA A 448 5.91 11.40 33.86
C ALA A 448 4.66 10.67 33.33
N PHE A 449 4.08 11.15 32.22
CA PHE A 449 2.94 10.50 31.60
C PHE A 449 3.30 9.12 31.02
N VAL A 450 4.47 8.95 30.39
CA VAL A 450 4.89 7.64 29.87
C VAL A 450 4.92 6.62 31.00
N SER A 451 5.50 6.98 32.15
CA SER A 451 5.51 6.14 33.36
C SER A 451 4.10 5.87 33.89
N LYS A 452 3.22 6.88 33.89
CA LYS A 452 1.83 6.75 34.32
C LYS A 452 1.06 5.76 33.44
N TRP A 453 1.22 5.82 32.12
CA TRP A 453 0.53 4.91 31.19
C TRP A 453 1.10 3.49 31.26
N CYS A 454 2.42 3.32 31.38
CA CYS A 454 3.03 2.01 31.66
C CYS A 454 2.47 1.39 32.95
N SER A 455 2.30 2.21 34.00
CA SER A 455 1.68 1.77 35.26
C SER A 455 0.21 1.38 35.09
N ALA A 456 -0.50 1.99 34.14
CA ALA A 456 -1.88 1.62 33.83
C ALA A 456 -1.93 0.23 33.17
N ILE A 457 -1.05 -0.05 32.22
CA ILE A 457 -0.89 -1.38 31.60
C ILE A 457 -0.64 -2.44 32.67
N TRP A 458 0.33 -2.20 33.56
CA TRP A 458 0.64 -3.13 34.67
C TRP A 458 -0.56 -3.41 35.57
N LYS A 459 -1.35 -2.37 35.90
CA LYS A 459 -2.51 -2.52 36.77
C LYS A 459 -3.64 -3.30 36.13
N ARG A 460 -3.88 -3.09 34.83
CA ARG A 460 -4.93 -3.80 34.07
C ARG A 460 -4.47 -5.14 33.49
N GLN A 461 -3.17 -5.44 33.56
CA GLN A 461 -2.54 -6.61 32.94
C GLN A 461 -2.88 -6.76 31.45
N SER A 462 -2.93 -5.62 30.74
CA SER A 462 -3.30 -5.56 29.32
C SER A 462 -2.79 -4.24 28.72
N VAL A 463 -2.43 -4.23 27.44
CA VAL A 463 -2.16 -2.97 26.73
C VAL A 463 -3.47 -2.26 26.37
N PHE A 464 -4.61 -2.93 26.45
CA PHE A 464 -5.92 -2.37 26.12
C PHE A 464 -6.77 -2.21 27.38
N PRO A 465 -7.62 -1.17 27.46
CA PRO A 465 -8.62 -1.12 28.50
C PRO A 465 -9.69 -2.19 28.23
N ASP A 466 -10.25 -2.72 29.32
CA ASP A 466 -11.35 -3.69 29.27
C ASP A 466 -12.48 -3.20 28.37
N VAL A 467 -13.02 -4.10 27.56
CA VAL A 467 -14.17 -3.83 26.71
C VAL A 467 -15.42 -4.00 27.55
N ILE A 468 -16.16 -2.90 27.76
CA ILE A 468 -17.48 -2.97 28.38
C ILE A 468 -18.40 -3.74 27.42
N PRO A 469 -19.00 -4.87 27.85
CA PRO A 469 -19.79 -5.71 26.96
C PRO A 469 -21.04 -4.98 26.45
N GLU A 470 -21.38 -5.26 25.20
CA GLU A 470 -22.61 -4.77 24.59
C GLU A 470 -23.83 -5.51 25.15
N PRO A 471 -25.00 -4.85 25.32
CA PRO A 471 -26.22 -5.51 25.72
C PRO A 471 -26.60 -6.60 24.71
N PRO A 472 -27.21 -7.72 25.17
CA PRO A 472 -27.66 -8.75 24.25
C PRO A 472 -28.72 -8.19 23.28
N PRO A 473 -28.85 -8.77 22.06
CA PRO A 473 -29.90 -8.41 21.12
C PRO A 473 -31.29 -8.44 21.77
N CYS A 474 -32.03 -7.34 21.63
CA CYS A 474 -33.42 -7.22 22.10
C CYS A 474 -34.27 -6.54 21.02
N PRO A 475 -35.59 -6.82 20.96
CA PRO A 475 -36.49 -6.13 20.04
C PRO A 475 -36.65 -4.65 20.40
N LEU A 476 -37.08 -3.85 19.43
CA LEU A 476 -37.48 -2.47 19.67
C LEU A 476 -38.75 -2.39 20.50
N GLU A 477 -38.70 -1.68 21.63
CA GLU A 477 -39.88 -1.42 22.46
C GLU A 477 -40.56 -0.12 22.03
N ILE A 478 -41.91 -0.11 22.04
CA ILE A 478 -42.72 1.05 21.64
C ILE A 478 -43.84 1.27 22.65
N GLU A 479 -43.81 2.40 23.34
CA GLU A 479 -44.95 2.91 24.11
C GLU A 479 -45.77 3.87 23.22
N GLY A 480 -47.11 3.77 23.25
CA GLY A 480 -47.98 4.59 22.39
C GLY A 480 -48.12 4.02 20.97
N LYS A 481 -48.24 4.89 19.96
CA LYS A 481 -48.46 4.48 18.56
C LYS A 481 -47.50 5.18 17.60
N LEU A 482 -46.53 4.43 17.09
CA LEU A 482 -45.61 4.91 16.06
C LEU A 482 -46.29 4.87 14.68
N GLU A 483 -46.52 6.03 14.07
CA GLU A 483 -47.19 6.15 12.78
C GLU A 483 -46.19 6.41 11.64
N LEU A 484 -46.46 5.87 10.44
CA LEU A 484 -45.60 6.10 9.26
C LEU A 484 -45.52 7.59 8.87
N ALA A 485 -46.57 8.35 9.20
CA ALA A 485 -46.68 9.79 8.97
C ALA A 485 -45.91 10.64 9.99
N SER A 486 -45.37 10.05 11.06
CA SER A 486 -44.54 10.75 12.04
C SER A 486 -43.38 11.48 11.36
N ASN A 487 -43.27 12.78 11.62
CA ASN A 487 -42.31 13.65 10.93
C ASN A 487 -41.32 14.36 11.85
N LEU A 488 -41.47 14.25 13.17
CA LEU A 488 -40.52 14.77 14.16
C LEU A 488 -40.07 13.64 15.09
N PHE A 489 -38.75 13.46 15.17
CA PHE A 489 -38.10 12.49 16.03
C PHE A 489 -37.14 13.21 16.97
N ILE A 490 -37.45 13.21 18.27
CA ILE A 490 -36.62 13.82 19.30
C ILE A 490 -35.81 12.71 19.97
N PHE A 491 -34.49 12.72 19.80
CA PHE A 491 -33.62 11.72 20.41
C PHE A 491 -33.35 12.06 21.87
N VAL A 492 -33.31 11.05 22.73
CA VAL A 492 -33.11 11.18 24.18
C VAL A 492 -32.12 10.12 24.64
N GLY A 493 -31.10 10.50 25.40
CA GLY A 493 -30.13 9.55 25.96
C GLY A 493 -28.77 10.17 26.23
N LEU A 494 -27.93 9.46 26.98
CA LEU A 494 -26.61 9.94 27.39
C LEU A 494 -25.61 10.07 26.23
N PRO A 495 -24.56 10.90 26.33
CA PRO A 495 -23.47 10.86 25.37
C PRO A 495 -22.88 9.44 25.28
N GLY A 496 -22.64 8.94 24.07
CA GLY A 496 -22.22 7.55 23.86
C GLY A 496 -23.36 6.52 23.74
N SER A 497 -24.62 6.92 23.87
CA SER A 497 -25.78 6.01 23.75
C SER A 497 -26.12 5.55 22.32
N GLY A 498 -25.40 6.00 21.29
CA GLY A 498 -25.63 5.59 19.90
C GLY A 498 -26.58 6.48 19.06
N LYS A 499 -27.08 7.59 19.62
CA LYS A 499 -27.95 8.58 18.92
C LYS A 499 -27.43 8.97 17.53
N SER A 500 -26.20 9.46 17.47
CA SER A 500 -25.61 9.93 16.22
C SER A 500 -25.37 8.83 15.19
N TRP A 501 -25.28 7.56 15.63
CA TRP A 501 -25.20 6.44 14.71
C TRP A 501 -26.55 6.24 14.01
N VAL A 502 -27.66 6.26 14.75
CA VAL A 502 -29.01 6.12 14.17
C VAL A 502 -29.33 7.29 13.22
N SER A 503 -29.01 8.52 13.60
CA SER A 503 -29.23 9.68 12.71
C SER A 503 -28.45 9.55 11.41
N ARG A 504 -27.17 9.17 11.47
CA ARG A 504 -26.34 8.92 10.29
C ARG A 504 -26.81 7.71 9.46
N ALA A 505 -27.30 6.65 10.09
CA ALA A 505 -27.86 5.50 9.38
C ALA A 505 -29.13 5.85 8.59
N LEU A 506 -30.01 6.69 9.15
CA LEU A 506 -31.18 7.20 8.45
C LEU A 506 -30.78 8.14 7.29
N LEU A 507 -29.87 9.07 7.53
CA LEU A 507 -29.35 10.00 6.52
C LEU A 507 -28.60 9.28 5.38
N ALA A 508 -27.82 8.26 5.69
CA ALA A 508 -27.08 7.48 4.69
C ALA A 508 -28.03 6.76 3.73
N ARG A 509 -29.24 6.40 4.16
CA ARG A 509 -30.23 5.70 3.33
C ARG A 509 -31.12 6.64 2.52
N ASP A 510 -31.45 7.80 3.06
CA ASP A 510 -32.22 8.83 2.35
C ASP A 510 -31.78 10.25 2.75
N PRO A 511 -30.66 10.75 2.18
CA PRO A 511 -30.13 12.06 2.55
C PRO A 511 -31.07 13.22 2.18
N SER A 512 -32.02 12.99 1.27
CA SER A 512 -32.99 14.00 0.81
C SER A 512 -34.29 14.04 1.63
N GLY A 513 -34.64 12.94 2.30
CA GLY A 513 -35.88 12.80 3.06
C GLY A 513 -35.78 13.24 4.52
N TRP A 514 -34.56 13.46 5.02
CA TRP A 514 -34.29 13.79 6.42
C TRP A 514 -33.68 15.18 6.58
N THR A 515 -34.22 15.95 7.51
CA THR A 515 -33.58 17.15 8.06
C THR A 515 -32.94 16.79 9.40
N TRP A 516 -31.62 16.96 9.52
CA TRP A 516 -30.88 16.65 10.74
C TRP A 516 -30.51 17.93 11.48
N ILE A 517 -30.97 18.04 12.72
CA ILE A 517 -30.68 19.16 13.62
C ILE A 517 -29.89 18.59 14.80
N SER A 518 -28.59 18.84 14.81
CA SER A 518 -27.68 18.43 15.89
C SER A 518 -27.08 19.66 16.55
N GLN A 519 -27.06 19.70 17.89
CA GLN A 519 -26.39 20.80 18.59
C GLN A 519 -24.87 20.74 18.44
N ASP A 520 -24.30 19.55 18.34
CA ASP A 520 -22.85 19.38 18.18
C ASP A 520 -22.40 19.96 16.82
N GLU A 521 -23.25 19.89 15.80
CA GLU A 521 -23.01 20.48 14.47
C GLU A 521 -23.39 21.96 14.40
N ALA A 522 -24.53 22.34 14.99
CA ALA A 522 -25.05 23.72 14.95
C ALA A 522 -24.36 24.68 15.94
N GLY A 523 -23.55 24.15 16.86
CA GLY A 523 -22.72 24.89 17.80
C GLY A 523 -23.45 25.52 19.00
N SER A 524 -24.79 25.60 19.00
CA SER A 524 -25.55 26.20 20.11
C SER A 524 -27.00 25.72 20.19
N ARG A 525 -27.59 25.82 21.39
CA ARG A 525 -29.01 25.57 21.61
C ARG A 525 -29.90 26.48 20.77
N SER A 526 -29.59 27.77 20.71
CA SER A 526 -30.39 28.77 19.98
C SER A 526 -30.40 28.50 18.48
N ALA A 527 -29.32 27.96 17.91
CA ALA A 527 -29.31 27.51 16.53
C ALA A 527 -30.30 26.34 16.30
N CYS A 528 -30.36 25.37 17.22
CA CYS A 528 -31.36 24.30 17.15
C CYS A 528 -32.79 24.83 17.30
N GLU A 529 -33.04 25.78 18.20
CA GLU A 529 -34.37 26.41 18.39
C GLU A 529 -34.83 27.09 17.10
N ASN A 530 -33.94 27.87 16.47
CA ASN A 530 -34.22 28.49 15.18
C ASN A 530 -34.47 27.45 14.08
N ALA A 531 -33.71 26.36 14.03
CA ALA A 531 -33.87 25.31 13.03
C ALA A 531 -35.21 24.56 13.19
N ILE A 532 -35.57 24.19 14.43
CA ILE A 532 -36.85 23.52 14.73
C ILE A 532 -38.03 24.47 14.43
N GLY A 533 -37.96 25.72 14.87
CA GLY A 533 -39.03 26.70 14.65
C GLY A 533 -39.23 27.11 13.19
N ARG A 534 -38.19 27.00 12.35
CA ARG A 534 -38.26 27.27 10.90
C ARG A 534 -38.51 26.02 10.05
N SER A 535 -38.51 24.84 10.66
CA SER A 535 -38.76 23.59 9.94
C SER A 535 -40.17 23.60 9.32
N ARG A 536 -40.33 22.85 8.23
CA ARG A 536 -41.60 22.72 7.51
C ARG A 536 -42.01 21.25 7.53
N ALA A 537 -43.30 20.97 7.41
CA ALA A 537 -43.85 19.61 7.36
C ALA A 537 -43.42 18.77 6.12
N LYS A 538 -42.37 19.18 5.38
CA LYS A 538 -41.85 18.48 4.20
C LYS A 538 -40.70 17.55 4.60
N GLY A 539 -40.94 16.24 4.57
CA GLY A 539 -39.98 15.23 4.98
C GLY A 539 -40.02 14.95 6.48
N ARG A 540 -38.98 14.29 7.00
CA ARG A 540 -38.84 13.97 8.43
C ARG A 540 -37.70 14.76 9.05
N THR A 541 -37.84 15.15 10.32
CA THR A 541 -36.87 15.94 11.06
C THR A 541 -36.38 15.16 12.28
N ILE A 542 -35.06 15.13 12.48
CA ILE A 542 -34.40 14.56 13.66
C ILE A 542 -33.84 15.72 14.49
N LEU A 543 -34.18 15.75 15.77
CA LEU A 543 -33.49 16.54 16.78
C LEU A 543 -32.53 15.64 17.56
N ASP A 544 -31.25 15.66 17.17
CA ASP A 544 -30.18 14.83 17.74
C ASP A 544 -29.47 15.58 18.88
N ARG A 545 -29.97 15.36 20.10
CA ARG A 545 -29.44 15.93 21.35
C ARG A 545 -29.61 14.92 22.49
N CYS A 546 -29.01 15.21 23.64
CA CYS A 546 -29.18 14.35 24.83
C CYS A 546 -30.59 14.47 25.45
N ASN A 547 -31.20 15.67 25.41
CA ASN A 547 -32.58 15.94 25.82
C ASN A 547 -32.97 15.29 27.17
N THR A 548 -32.11 15.49 28.18
CA THR A 548 -32.15 14.76 29.45
C THR A 548 -33.30 15.17 30.36
N SER A 549 -33.78 16.41 30.31
CA SER A 549 -34.89 16.90 31.16
C SER A 549 -36.23 16.95 30.41
N GLY A 550 -37.33 16.78 31.15
CA GLY A 550 -38.69 16.89 30.60
C GLY A 550 -39.05 18.31 30.15
N ASP A 551 -38.59 19.34 30.90
CA ASP A 551 -38.82 20.74 30.55
C ASP A 551 -38.17 21.11 29.20
N ASP A 552 -36.98 20.57 28.92
CA ASP A 552 -36.34 20.76 27.62
C ASP A 552 -37.15 20.15 26.49
N ARG A 553 -37.62 18.90 26.65
CA ARG A 553 -38.43 18.20 25.65
C ARG A 553 -39.75 18.92 25.38
N LYS A 554 -40.40 19.43 26.43
CA LYS A 554 -41.61 20.24 26.33
C LYS A 554 -41.38 21.52 25.51
N ALA A 555 -40.25 22.20 25.70
CA ALA A 555 -39.90 23.39 24.93
C ALA A 555 -39.71 23.08 23.43
N TRP A 556 -39.09 21.95 23.08
CA TRP A 556 -38.94 21.51 21.68
C TRP A 556 -40.28 21.19 21.02
N LEU A 557 -41.17 20.50 21.74
CA LEU A 557 -42.50 20.18 21.25
C LEU A 557 -43.32 21.45 21.00
N ALA A 558 -43.25 22.43 21.90
CA ALA A 558 -43.92 23.73 21.72
C ALA A 558 -43.41 24.48 20.47
N LEU A 559 -42.09 24.45 20.20
CA LEU A 559 -41.53 25.06 18.98
C LEU A 559 -41.96 24.36 17.69
N ALA A 560 -42.32 23.08 17.76
CA ALA A 560 -42.69 22.28 16.60
C ALA A 560 -44.22 22.11 16.41
N GLU A 561 -45.03 22.62 17.35
CA GLU A 561 -46.47 22.37 17.43
C GLU A 561 -47.23 22.65 16.11
N HIS A 562 -46.84 23.68 15.38
CA HIS A 562 -47.52 24.10 14.15
C HIS A 562 -47.24 23.22 12.92
N TRP A 563 -46.27 22.31 12.96
CA TRP A 563 -45.87 21.49 11.80
C TRP A 563 -45.61 20.02 12.11
N ALA A 564 -45.35 19.67 13.37
CA ALA A 564 -45.09 18.30 13.78
C ALA A 564 -46.37 17.46 13.68
N ILE A 565 -46.23 16.28 13.09
CA ILE A 565 -47.25 15.26 12.95
C ILE A 565 -46.78 14.07 13.78
N SER A 566 -47.60 13.67 14.75
CA SER A 566 -47.36 12.52 15.64
C SER A 566 -45.90 12.45 16.15
N PRO A 567 -45.43 13.45 16.92
CA PRO A 567 -44.02 13.54 17.34
C PRO A 567 -43.60 12.33 18.17
N VAL A 568 -42.39 11.83 17.90
CA VAL A 568 -41.86 10.60 18.50
C VAL A 568 -40.65 10.91 19.37
N CYS A 569 -40.63 10.38 20.59
CA CYS A 569 -39.45 10.33 21.42
C CYS A 569 -38.66 9.05 21.10
N VAL A 570 -37.37 9.17 20.83
CA VAL A 570 -36.48 8.02 20.60
C VAL A 570 -35.51 7.96 21.76
N TRP A 571 -35.80 7.10 22.73
CA TRP A 571 -35.00 6.95 23.95
C TRP A 571 -33.96 5.85 23.80
N PHE A 572 -32.70 6.21 23.94
CA PHE A 572 -31.56 5.30 23.95
C PHE A 572 -31.21 4.96 25.40
N ASP A 573 -31.72 3.84 25.88
CA ASP A 573 -31.59 3.39 27.27
C ASP A 573 -30.43 2.41 27.41
N TYR A 574 -29.21 2.95 27.37
CA TYR A 574 -27.98 2.20 27.57
C TYR A 574 -27.38 2.54 28.93
N ASP A 575 -26.70 1.57 29.53
CA ASP A 575 -26.02 1.73 30.81
C ASP A 575 -24.99 2.88 30.79
N LEU A 576 -24.84 3.53 31.95
CA LEU A 576 -23.97 4.68 32.15
C LEU A 576 -22.49 4.37 31.85
N GLU A 577 -22.01 3.21 32.30
CA GLU A 577 -20.62 2.78 32.12
C GLU A 577 -20.33 2.52 30.64
N LEU A 578 -21.25 1.85 29.94
CA LEU A 578 -21.15 1.61 28.50
C LEU A 578 -21.18 2.92 27.69
N CYS A 579 -22.12 3.82 28.01
CA CYS A 579 -22.19 5.14 27.38
C CYS A 579 -20.89 5.93 27.59
N THR A 580 -20.37 5.92 28.81
CA THR A 580 -19.10 6.57 29.16
C THR A 580 -17.95 5.95 28.36
N SER A 581 -17.84 4.63 28.32
CA SER A 581 -16.81 3.91 27.57
C SER A 581 -16.86 4.26 26.08
N ARG A 582 -18.03 4.22 25.44
CA ARG A 582 -18.20 4.60 24.03
C ARG A 582 -17.83 6.07 23.78
N ALA A 583 -18.22 6.97 24.69
CA ALA A 583 -17.88 8.39 24.58
C ALA A 583 -16.36 8.63 24.73
N GLN A 584 -15.67 7.87 25.59
CA GLN A 584 -14.21 7.92 25.71
C GLN A 584 -13.49 7.40 24.47
N ASN A 585 -14.10 6.46 23.75
CA ASN A 585 -13.51 5.85 22.55
C ASN A 585 -13.85 6.61 21.26
N ARG A 586 -14.57 7.74 21.34
CA ARG A 586 -14.91 8.55 20.18
C ARG A 586 -13.79 9.54 19.86
N ALA A 587 -13.18 9.39 18.68
CA ALA A 587 -12.29 10.41 18.14
C ALA A 587 -13.06 11.60 17.53
N GLY A 588 -12.41 12.77 17.41
CA GLY A 588 -12.91 13.88 16.61
C GLY A 588 -14.11 14.67 17.17
N HIS A 589 -14.49 14.51 18.44
CA HIS A 589 -15.52 15.39 19.02
C HIS A 589 -14.92 16.79 19.28
N PRO A 590 -15.44 17.87 18.67
CA PRO A 590 -14.82 19.20 18.73
C PRO A 590 -14.76 19.77 20.15
N THR A 591 -15.71 19.40 21.02
CA THR A 591 -15.86 19.99 22.37
C THR A 591 -15.64 19.03 23.55
N LEU A 592 -15.47 17.72 23.32
CA LEU A 592 -15.37 16.70 24.38
C LEU A 592 -14.30 15.64 24.02
N PRO A 593 -13.01 15.97 24.12
CA PRO A 593 -11.96 14.99 23.88
C PRO A 593 -11.91 13.92 24.99
N PRO A 594 -11.45 12.70 24.69
CA PRO A 594 -11.31 11.63 25.67
C PRO A 594 -10.52 12.05 26.91
N GLY A 595 -11.05 11.71 28.09
CA GLY A 595 -10.49 12.03 29.40
C GLY A 595 -11.55 12.44 30.41
N GLY A 596 -11.13 13.19 31.43
CA GLY A 596 -12.01 13.59 32.55
C GLY A 596 -13.22 14.44 32.16
N ARG A 597 -13.13 15.23 31.08
CA ARG A 597 -14.26 16.07 30.59
C ARG A 597 -15.45 15.21 30.15
N VAL A 598 -15.21 14.12 29.42
CA VAL A 598 -16.25 13.18 28.99
C VAL A 598 -16.93 12.55 30.20
N ARG A 599 -16.18 12.01 31.16
CA ARG A 599 -16.74 11.43 32.41
C ARG A 599 -17.64 12.42 33.13
N ASN A 600 -17.13 13.62 33.40
CA ASN A 600 -17.87 14.65 34.11
C ASN A 600 -19.16 15.05 33.36
N ALA A 601 -19.11 15.18 32.04
CA ALA A 601 -20.28 15.53 31.24
C ALA A 601 -21.35 14.43 31.25
N VAL A 602 -20.95 13.18 31.06
CA VAL A 602 -21.88 12.03 31.07
C VAL A 602 -22.49 11.86 32.46
N GLU A 603 -21.70 11.95 33.54
CA GLU A 603 -22.20 11.87 34.92
C GLU A 603 -23.18 12.99 35.27
N GLN A 604 -22.89 14.23 34.86
CA GLN A 604 -23.79 15.36 35.06
C GLN A 604 -25.12 15.16 34.32
N MET A 605 -25.06 14.70 33.07
CA MET A 605 -26.25 14.43 32.27
C MET A 605 -27.08 13.26 32.83
N ALA A 606 -26.42 12.22 33.35
CA ALA A 606 -27.08 11.10 34.00
C ALA A 606 -27.82 11.54 35.27
N LYS A 607 -27.20 12.41 36.08
CA LYS A 607 -27.87 12.99 37.27
C LYS A 607 -29.07 13.86 36.92
N ALA A 608 -29.03 14.55 35.78
CA ALA A 608 -30.13 15.39 35.30
C ALA A 608 -31.18 14.63 34.47
N PHE A 609 -31.03 13.32 34.29
CA PHE A 609 -31.86 12.54 33.39
C PHE A 609 -33.24 12.25 34.00
N VAL A 610 -34.28 12.58 33.24
CA VAL A 610 -35.69 12.28 33.55
C VAL A 610 -36.25 11.39 32.45
N ARG A 611 -36.71 10.19 32.83
CA ARG A 611 -37.33 9.23 31.91
C ARG A 611 -38.44 9.90 31.10
N PRO A 612 -38.44 9.76 29.75
CA PRO A 612 -39.49 10.31 28.92
C PRO A 612 -40.85 9.62 29.17
N SER A 613 -41.94 10.38 29.04
CA SER A 613 -43.31 9.86 29.18
C SER A 613 -44.25 10.43 28.13
N LEU A 614 -45.31 9.68 27.78
CA LEU A 614 -46.34 10.13 26.83
C LEU A 614 -47.07 11.40 27.30
N ALA A 615 -47.10 11.66 28.61
CA ALA A 615 -47.69 12.86 29.21
C ALA A 615 -46.99 14.16 28.77
N GLU A 616 -45.80 14.08 28.18
CA GLU A 616 -45.06 15.23 27.65
C GLU A 616 -45.60 15.73 26.30
N GLY A 617 -46.46 14.95 25.63
CA GLY A 617 -47.05 15.31 24.32
C GLY A 617 -46.51 14.50 23.14
N PHE A 618 -45.77 13.42 23.40
CA PHE A 618 -45.34 12.49 22.34
C PHE A 618 -46.47 11.53 21.95
N ALA A 619 -46.58 11.22 20.65
CA ALA A 619 -47.49 10.19 20.15
C ALA A 619 -46.96 8.77 20.41
N ALA A 620 -45.64 8.63 20.46
CA ALA A 620 -44.95 7.39 20.79
C ALA A 620 -43.59 7.63 21.44
N ILE A 621 -43.15 6.65 22.23
CA ILE A 621 -41.78 6.55 22.74
C ILE A 621 -41.21 5.23 22.23
N THR A 622 -40.16 5.29 21.42
CA THR A 622 -39.41 4.11 20.97
C THR A 622 -38.16 3.96 21.83
N ILE A 623 -37.99 2.81 22.47
CA ILE A 623 -36.89 2.56 23.42
C ILE A 623 -35.88 1.61 22.78
N ILE A 624 -34.62 2.06 22.72
CA ILE A 624 -33.50 1.36 22.10
C ILE A 624 -32.52 0.96 23.20
N CYS A 625 -32.44 -0.35 23.49
CA CYS A 625 -31.57 -0.92 24.52
C CYS A 625 -30.47 -1.83 23.94
N SER A 626 -30.47 -2.08 22.63
CA SER A 626 -29.47 -2.89 21.94
C SER A 626 -29.24 -2.39 20.52
N PHE A 627 -28.13 -2.83 19.90
CA PHE A 627 -27.83 -2.47 18.52
C PHE A 627 -28.89 -3.02 17.54
N THR A 628 -29.39 -4.23 17.79
CA THR A 628 -30.50 -4.83 17.02
C THR A 628 -31.78 -3.98 17.07
N ALA A 629 -32.13 -3.43 18.24
CA ALA A 629 -33.27 -2.51 18.36
C ALA A 629 -33.02 -1.21 17.57
N ALA A 630 -31.78 -0.71 17.54
CA ALA A 630 -31.41 0.47 16.76
C ALA A 630 -31.53 0.22 15.24
N GLU A 631 -31.06 -0.95 14.77
CA GLU A 631 -31.22 -1.39 13.38
C GLU A 631 -32.70 -1.55 13.02
N GLU A 632 -33.49 -2.21 13.87
CA GLU A 632 -34.93 -2.37 13.67
C GLU A 632 -35.63 -1.01 13.51
N PHE A 633 -35.28 -0.03 14.36
CA PHE A 633 -35.79 1.34 14.26
C PHE A 633 -35.42 2.00 12.92
N VAL A 634 -34.15 1.91 12.51
CA VAL A 634 -33.70 2.42 11.19
C VAL A 634 -34.46 1.74 10.06
N HIS A 635 -34.64 0.42 10.11
CA HIS A 635 -35.35 -0.34 9.09
C HIS A 635 -36.84 0.02 9.00
N ARG A 636 -37.52 0.20 10.14
CA ARG A 636 -38.94 0.63 10.18
C ARG A 636 -39.16 2.00 9.52
N LEU A 637 -38.18 2.89 9.62
CA LEU A 637 -38.27 4.24 9.07
C LEU A 637 -37.65 4.38 7.67
N SER A 638 -36.97 3.36 7.17
CA SER A 638 -36.34 3.39 5.86
C SER A 638 -37.14 2.59 4.83
N ALA A 639 -37.04 2.97 3.56
CA ALA A 639 -37.55 2.12 2.49
C ALA A 639 -36.79 0.77 2.49
N PRO A 640 -37.50 -0.37 2.30
CA PRO A 640 -36.84 -1.66 2.14
C PRO A 640 -35.82 -1.63 1.00
N VAL A 641 -34.63 -2.18 1.23
CA VAL A 641 -33.63 -2.31 0.18
C VAL A 641 -34.02 -3.48 -0.71
N THR A 642 -34.49 -3.17 -1.91
CA THR A 642 -34.86 -4.18 -2.91
C THR A 642 -33.76 -4.35 -3.96
N LEU A 643 -33.93 -5.37 -4.80
CA LEU A 643 -33.17 -5.55 -6.03
C LEU A 643 -33.12 -4.23 -6.81
N PHE A 644 -31.92 -3.81 -7.20
CA PHE A 644 -31.75 -2.69 -8.12
C PHE A 644 -31.61 -3.23 -9.54
N LYS A 645 -32.67 -3.15 -10.33
CA LYS A 645 -32.66 -3.61 -11.72
C LYS A 645 -31.68 -2.76 -12.52
N PHE A 646 -30.60 -3.36 -13.03
CA PHE A 646 -29.65 -2.62 -13.87
C PHE A 646 -30.38 -2.00 -15.07
N PRO A 647 -30.33 -0.67 -15.24
CA PRO A 647 -31.14 0.02 -16.24
C PRO A 647 -30.74 -0.41 -17.66
N ARG A 648 -31.69 -0.35 -18.60
CA ARG A 648 -31.38 -0.55 -20.03
C ARG A 648 -30.42 0.56 -20.48
N THR A 649 -29.26 0.18 -20.99
CA THR A 649 -28.32 1.10 -21.63
C THR A 649 -28.88 1.49 -23.01
N PRO A 650 -29.09 2.77 -23.32
CA PRO A 650 -29.61 3.19 -24.63
C PRO A 650 -28.55 3.05 -25.74
N HIS A 651 -29.00 2.76 -26.97
CA HIS A 651 -28.18 2.88 -28.16
C HIS A 651 -27.95 4.37 -28.48
N LEU A 652 -26.68 4.78 -28.55
CA LEU A 652 -26.29 6.11 -29.03
C LEU A 652 -26.37 6.18 -30.56
N LEU A 653 -26.05 5.08 -31.22
CA LEU A 653 -26.13 4.91 -32.67
C LEU A 653 -26.78 3.55 -32.96
N ASN A 654 -27.75 3.54 -33.87
CA ASN A 654 -28.34 2.31 -34.35
C ASN A 654 -27.65 1.87 -35.65
N LEU A 655 -26.69 0.94 -35.54
CA LEU A 655 -26.00 0.36 -36.69
C LEU A 655 -26.73 -0.86 -37.28
N GLY A 656 -27.97 -1.13 -36.85
CA GLY A 656 -28.76 -2.30 -37.25
C GLY A 656 -28.91 -3.39 -36.17
N ALA A 657 -28.28 -3.19 -35.00
CA ALA A 657 -28.29 -4.14 -33.88
C ALA A 657 -29.34 -3.83 -32.79
N ALA A 658 -30.07 -2.72 -32.89
CA ALA A 658 -31.13 -2.40 -31.94
C ALA A 658 -32.41 -3.20 -32.26
N THR A 659 -33.03 -3.77 -31.23
CA THR A 659 -34.32 -4.47 -31.30
C THR A 659 -35.49 -3.52 -30.99
N GLU A 660 -36.74 -3.94 -31.24
CA GLU A 660 -37.94 -3.16 -30.85
C GLU A 660 -38.01 -2.85 -29.34
N ASP A 661 -37.29 -3.62 -28.54
CA ASP A 661 -37.17 -3.48 -27.08
C ASP A 661 -36.07 -2.48 -26.63
N ASP A 662 -35.21 -2.02 -27.54
CA ASP A 662 -34.08 -1.14 -27.21
C ASP A 662 -34.48 0.35 -27.17
N LEU A 663 -33.88 1.08 -26.22
CA LEU A 663 -33.99 2.54 -26.18
C LEU A 663 -32.99 3.13 -27.18
N VAL A 664 -33.46 3.86 -28.19
CA VAL A 664 -32.61 4.59 -29.14
C VAL A 664 -32.67 6.08 -28.83
N SER A 665 -31.56 6.66 -28.40
CA SER A 665 -31.43 8.12 -28.31
C SER A 665 -31.04 8.63 -29.69
N GLY A 666 -32.01 9.14 -30.46
CA GLY A 666 -31.84 9.56 -31.86
C GLY A 666 -30.89 10.75 -32.11
N SER A 667 -30.20 11.25 -31.10
CA SER A 667 -29.01 12.08 -31.24
C SER A 667 -28.15 11.95 -29.98
N LEU A 668 -26.84 12.15 -30.12
CA LEU A 668 -25.93 12.45 -29.02
C LEU A 668 -26.33 13.81 -28.40
N SER A 669 -27.51 13.93 -27.80
CA SER A 669 -27.91 15.09 -27.02
C SER A 669 -27.17 15.05 -25.69
N LEU A 670 -25.87 15.31 -25.80
CA LEU A 670 -24.98 15.53 -24.69
C LEU A 670 -25.27 16.92 -24.13
N PRO A 671 -25.15 17.14 -22.82
CA PRO A 671 -25.19 18.49 -22.28
C PRO A 671 -24.20 19.36 -23.07
N ASN A 672 -24.66 20.51 -23.58
CA ASN A 672 -23.93 21.47 -24.43
C ASN A 672 -22.74 22.16 -23.70
N ASP A 673 -21.97 21.42 -22.91
CA ASP A 673 -21.06 21.97 -21.91
C ASP A 673 -19.68 21.32 -21.99
N THR A 674 -18.64 22.14 -22.01
CA THR A 674 -17.25 21.76 -22.33
C THR A 674 -16.49 21.08 -21.19
N THR A 675 -17.18 20.75 -20.08
CA THR A 675 -16.56 20.26 -18.83
C THR A 675 -16.69 18.75 -18.61
N ALA A 676 -17.57 18.05 -19.34
CA ALA A 676 -17.68 16.59 -19.27
C ALA A 676 -16.70 15.92 -20.24
N HIS A 677 -16.23 14.72 -19.89
CA HIS A 677 -15.35 13.92 -20.74
C HIS A 677 -15.96 12.53 -20.99
N ALA A 678 -15.55 11.89 -22.08
CA ALA A 678 -16.03 10.59 -22.50
C ALA A 678 -15.05 9.48 -22.10
N VAL A 679 -15.58 8.42 -21.52
CA VAL A 679 -14.88 7.16 -21.27
C VAL A 679 -15.55 6.07 -22.09
N VAL A 680 -14.81 5.49 -23.02
CA VAL A 680 -15.29 4.40 -23.89
C VAL A 680 -14.58 3.12 -23.52
N THR A 681 -15.36 2.09 -23.25
CA THR A 681 -14.87 0.76 -22.85
C THR A 681 -15.36 -0.31 -23.82
N GLU A 682 -14.63 -1.43 -23.90
CA GLU A 682 -15.11 -2.62 -24.61
C GLU A 682 -16.42 -3.11 -23.97
N LYS A 683 -17.45 -3.29 -24.80
CA LYS A 683 -18.66 -3.98 -24.37
C LYS A 683 -18.44 -5.48 -24.54
N VAL A 684 -18.50 -6.21 -23.43
CA VAL A 684 -18.41 -7.67 -23.39
C VAL A 684 -19.81 -8.32 -23.38
N ASP A 685 -19.91 -9.53 -23.92
CA ASP A 685 -21.13 -10.30 -24.09
C ASP A 685 -21.22 -11.40 -23.02
N GLY A 686 -22.07 -11.19 -22.03
CA GLY A 686 -22.27 -12.13 -20.93
C GLY A 686 -23.58 -11.93 -20.21
N ALA A 687 -23.60 -12.30 -18.93
CA ALA A 687 -24.72 -12.06 -18.04
C ALA A 687 -24.42 -10.89 -17.10
N ASN A 688 -25.27 -9.86 -17.12
CA ASN A 688 -25.17 -8.76 -16.17
C ASN A 688 -25.15 -9.27 -14.72
N MET A 689 -24.20 -8.78 -13.93
CA MET A 689 -23.99 -9.23 -12.56
C MET A 689 -23.74 -8.03 -11.64
N GLY A 690 -24.32 -8.07 -10.44
CA GLY A 690 -24.12 -7.06 -9.40
C GLY A 690 -23.83 -7.70 -8.04
N PHE A 691 -22.85 -7.16 -7.32
CA PHE A 691 -22.45 -7.59 -5.98
C PHE A 691 -22.72 -6.49 -4.96
N SER A 692 -23.31 -6.84 -3.82
CA SER A 692 -23.58 -5.94 -2.70
C SER A 692 -23.45 -6.69 -1.36
N LEU A 693 -23.35 -5.98 -0.24
CA LEU A 693 -23.38 -6.63 1.07
C LEU A 693 -24.81 -6.90 1.55
N SER A 694 -24.99 -7.93 2.37
CA SER A 694 -26.19 -8.12 3.19
C SER A 694 -26.29 -7.02 4.26
N ALA A 695 -27.49 -6.82 4.83
CA ALA A 695 -27.74 -5.75 5.80
C ALA A 695 -26.86 -5.87 7.06
N ASP A 696 -26.61 -7.11 7.50
CA ASP A 696 -25.77 -7.50 8.63
C ASP A 696 -24.27 -7.62 8.29
N ARG A 697 -23.88 -7.36 7.02
CA ARG A 697 -22.50 -7.49 6.52
C ARG A 697 -21.91 -8.90 6.66
N THR A 698 -22.72 -9.94 6.68
CA THR A 698 -22.20 -11.32 6.81
C THR A 698 -22.01 -12.02 5.47
N GLN A 699 -22.70 -11.56 4.41
CA GLN A 699 -22.70 -12.22 3.10
C GLN A 699 -22.56 -11.23 1.94
N ILE A 700 -21.94 -11.71 0.85
CA ILE A 700 -22.04 -11.08 -0.46
C ILE A 700 -23.38 -11.51 -1.09
N VAL A 701 -24.22 -10.55 -1.39
CA VAL A 701 -25.49 -10.74 -2.10
C VAL A 701 -25.24 -10.50 -3.58
N VAL A 702 -25.54 -11.52 -4.39
CA VAL A 702 -25.34 -11.50 -5.84
C VAL A 702 -26.68 -11.35 -6.56
N GLN A 703 -26.74 -10.43 -7.51
CA GLN A 703 -27.89 -10.22 -8.38
C GLN A 703 -27.50 -10.31 -9.85
N ASN A 704 -28.36 -10.95 -10.65
CA ASN A 704 -28.43 -10.69 -12.09
C ASN A 704 -29.34 -9.46 -12.30
N ARG A 705 -29.59 -9.09 -13.55
CA ARG A 705 -30.41 -7.93 -13.94
C ARG A 705 -31.75 -7.82 -13.22
N SER A 706 -32.47 -8.93 -13.03
CA SER A 706 -33.88 -8.92 -12.59
C SER A 706 -34.17 -9.75 -11.34
N HIS A 707 -33.20 -10.46 -10.78
CA HIS A 707 -33.38 -11.31 -9.60
C HIS A 707 -32.03 -11.62 -8.93
N PHE A 708 -32.07 -12.05 -7.67
CA PHE A 708 -30.90 -12.56 -6.96
C PHE A 708 -30.53 -13.96 -7.47
N VAL A 709 -29.24 -14.27 -7.48
CA VAL A 709 -28.71 -15.53 -7.99
C VAL A 709 -27.68 -16.12 -7.01
N ASN A 710 -27.48 -17.44 -7.11
CA ASN A 710 -26.50 -18.21 -6.37
C ASN A 710 -25.95 -19.34 -7.27
N PRO A 711 -24.94 -20.12 -6.81
CA PRO A 711 -24.34 -21.17 -7.62
C PRO A 711 -25.29 -22.29 -8.08
N THR A 712 -26.44 -22.45 -7.43
CA THR A 712 -27.45 -23.47 -7.79
C THR A 712 -28.57 -22.92 -8.67
N SER A 713 -28.60 -21.61 -8.94
CA SER A 713 -29.67 -20.95 -9.69
C SER A 713 -29.69 -21.34 -11.17
N HIS A 714 -28.52 -21.51 -11.80
CA HIS A 714 -28.38 -21.89 -13.20
C HIS A 714 -26.96 -22.44 -13.47
N GLU A 715 -26.79 -23.26 -14.51
CA GLU A 715 -25.50 -23.87 -14.85
C GLU A 715 -24.37 -22.85 -15.07
N GLN A 716 -24.68 -21.72 -15.71
CA GLN A 716 -23.73 -20.61 -15.92
C GLN A 716 -23.14 -20.04 -14.61
N PHE A 717 -23.81 -20.21 -13.47
CA PHE A 717 -23.37 -19.70 -12.16
C PHE A 717 -22.64 -20.74 -11.31
N LYS A 718 -22.41 -21.96 -11.81
CA LYS A 718 -21.69 -23.01 -11.06
C LYS A 718 -20.34 -22.54 -10.50
N LYS A 719 -19.61 -21.70 -11.25
CA LYS A 719 -18.30 -21.14 -10.86
C LYS A 719 -18.39 -19.93 -9.91
N LEU A 720 -19.59 -19.38 -9.69
CA LEU A 720 -19.79 -18.15 -8.92
C LEU A 720 -19.34 -18.29 -7.46
N GLY A 721 -19.60 -19.43 -6.82
CA GLY A 721 -19.25 -19.64 -5.41
C GLY A 721 -17.75 -19.56 -5.16
N VAL A 722 -16.96 -20.23 -5.99
CA VAL A 722 -15.49 -20.21 -5.91
C VAL A 722 -14.95 -18.81 -6.19
N TRP A 723 -15.52 -18.11 -7.18
CA TRP A 723 -15.11 -16.74 -7.51
C TRP A 723 -15.40 -15.76 -6.38
N VAL A 724 -16.61 -15.80 -5.81
CA VAL A 724 -16.98 -14.93 -4.67
C VAL A 724 -16.09 -15.18 -3.46
N GLU A 725 -15.75 -16.43 -3.16
CA GLU A 725 -14.86 -16.73 -2.03
C GLU A 725 -13.42 -16.25 -2.29
N THR A 726 -12.93 -16.43 -3.52
CA THR A 726 -11.59 -15.98 -3.94
C THR A 726 -11.45 -14.46 -3.82
N HIS A 727 -12.50 -13.70 -4.15
CA HIS A 727 -12.53 -12.23 -4.10
C HIS A 727 -13.25 -11.68 -2.86
N ARG A 728 -13.49 -12.50 -1.82
CA ARG A 728 -14.33 -12.13 -0.68
C ARG A 728 -13.82 -10.87 0.00
N GLU A 729 -12.58 -10.89 0.47
CA GLU A 729 -11.99 -9.75 1.20
C GLU A 729 -11.90 -8.49 0.32
N GLU A 730 -11.66 -8.64 -0.98
CA GLU A 730 -11.64 -7.54 -1.95
C GLU A 730 -13.03 -6.90 -2.10
N LEU A 731 -14.08 -7.72 -2.24
CA LEU A 731 -15.47 -7.26 -2.32
C LEU A 731 -15.92 -6.59 -1.02
N TYR A 732 -15.55 -7.12 0.15
CA TYR A 732 -15.83 -6.50 1.44
C TYR A 732 -15.16 -5.13 1.56
N ARG A 733 -13.91 -4.99 1.13
CA ARG A 733 -13.20 -3.70 1.10
C ARG A 733 -13.89 -2.69 0.18
N VAL A 734 -14.29 -3.10 -1.01
CA VAL A 734 -14.92 -2.22 -2.01
C VAL A 734 -16.36 -1.83 -1.62
N LEU A 735 -17.14 -2.76 -1.08
CA LEU A 735 -18.57 -2.56 -0.81
C LEU A 735 -18.85 -2.09 0.63
N GLY A 736 -18.01 -2.46 1.60
CA GLY A 736 -18.18 -2.19 3.03
C GLY A 736 -17.81 -0.79 3.51
N ARG A 737 -17.57 0.13 2.56
CA ARG A 737 -17.02 1.48 2.81
C ARG A 737 -17.86 2.40 3.68
N ASP A 738 -19.18 2.24 3.68
CA ASP A 738 -20.07 3.07 4.51
C ASP A 738 -20.39 2.33 5.81
N PRO A 739 -19.98 2.83 6.99
CA PRO A 739 -20.24 2.17 8.26
C PRO A 739 -21.73 2.20 8.69
N TYR A 740 -22.55 3.09 8.12
CA TYR A 740 -23.95 3.28 8.49
C TYR A 740 -24.94 2.63 7.50
N PHE A 741 -24.51 2.32 6.27
CA PHE A 741 -25.35 1.68 5.27
C PHE A 741 -24.60 0.57 4.52
N ALA A 742 -24.61 -0.64 5.09
CA ALA A 742 -23.93 -1.82 4.54
C ALA A 742 -24.26 -2.09 3.05
N GLN A 743 -25.54 -1.95 2.68
CA GLN A 743 -26.03 -2.29 1.34
C GLN A 743 -25.91 -1.12 0.34
N ARG A 744 -25.20 -0.04 0.70
CA ARG A 744 -25.15 1.22 -0.06
C ARG A 744 -24.62 1.03 -1.48
N TYR A 745 -23.56 0.26 -1.64
CA TYR A 745 -22.85 0.13 -2.91
C TYR A 745 -23.22 -1.17 -3.63
N ILE A 746 -23.28 -1.10 -4.95
CA ILE A 746 -23.43 -2.28 -5.83
C ILE A 746 -22.36 -2.21 -6.91
N LEU A 747 -21.44 -3.17 -6.92
CA LEU A 747 -20.45 -3.32 -7.98
C LEU A 747 -21.07 -4.11 -9.13
N PHE A 748 -21.23 -3.46 -10.28
CA PHE A 748 -21.77 -4.04 -11.50
C PHE A 748 -20.66 -4.41 -12.48
N GLY A 749 -20.87 -5.53 -13.16
CA GLY A 749 -20.01 -6.02 -14.21
C GLY A 749 -20.72 -7.07 -15.06
N GLU A 750 -19.96 -7.71 -15.93
CA GLU A 750 -20.45 -8.80 -16.76
C GLU A 750 -19.83 -10.13 -16.31
N TRP A 751 -20.68 -11.13 -16.12
CA TRP A 751 -20.28 -12.51 -15.83
C TRP A 751 -20.11 -13.28 -17.14
N LEU A 752 -18.89 -13.76 -17.36
CA LEU A 752 -18.42 -14.31 -18.63
C LEU A 752 -18.06 -15.79 -18.53
N ALA A 753 -18.57 -16.52 -17.53
CA ALA A 753 -18.28 -17.95 -17.42
C ALA A 753 -18.84 -18.77 -18.59
N ALA A 754 -20.06 -18.46 -19.04
CA ALA A 754 -20.71 -19.14 -20.15
C ALA A 754 -20.52 -18.38 -21.48
N ILE A 755 -20.37 -19.12 -22.57
CA ILE A 755 -20.42 -18.56 -23.93
C ILE A 755 -21.87 -18.19 -24.24
N HIS A 756 -22.10 -16.92 -24.57
CA HIS A 756 -23.37 -16.43 -25.08
C HIS A 756 -23.32 -16.41 -26.62
N SER A 757 -22.92 -15.28 -27.21
CA SER A 757 -22.76 -15.11 -28.66
C SER A 757 -21.27 -15.02 -29.04
N VAL A 758 -20.42 -14.50 -28.16
CA VAL A 758 -18.96 -14.44 -28.34
C VAL A 758 -18.25 -15.53 -27.52
N SER A 759 -17.31 -16.22 -28.15
CA SER A 759 -16.43 -17.20 -27.50
C SER A 759 -15.12 -16.54 -27.11
N TYR A 760 -14.97 -16.19 -25.83
CA TYR A 760 -13.76 -15.58 -25.31
C TYR A 760 -12.70 -16.63 -24.95
N THR A 761 -11.47 -16.39 -25.40
CA THR A 761 -10.33 -17.30 -25.23
C THR A 761 -9.20 -16.71 -24.38
N ARG A 762 -9.25 -15.41 -24.09
CA ARG A 762 -8.22 -14.64 -23.38
C ARG A 762 -8.80 -13.83 -22.21
N LEU A 763 -9.80 -14.35 -21.49
CA LEU A 763 -10.35 -13.63 -20.35
C LEU A 763 -9.34 -13.59 -19.19
N PRO A 764 -9.12 -12.43 -18.55
CA PRO A 764 -8.27 -12.37 -17.37
C PRO A 764 -8.97 -12.97 -16.14
N ASP A 765 -10.31 -12.93 -16.11
CA ASP A 765 -11.14 -13.51 -15.04
C ASP A 765 -12.59 -13.74 -15.53
N TRP A 766 -13.42 -14.42 -14.74
CA TRP A 766 -14.81 -14.73 -15.05
C TRP A 766 -15.76 -13.54 -14.91
N PHE A 767 -15.36 -12.50 -14.19
CA PHE A 767 -16.13 -11.29 -13.98
C PHE A 767 -15.34 -10.05 -14.39
N MET A 768 -15.98 -9.17 -15.14
CA MET A 768 -15.40 -7.91 -15.58
C MET A 768 -16.24 -6.74 -15.07
N ALA A 769 -15.72 -6.01 -14.08
CA ALA A 769 -16.38 -4.84 -13.50
C ALA A 769 -16.44 -3.68 -14.49
N PHE A 770 -17.56 -2.95 -14.54
CA PHE A 770 -17.71 -1.78 -15.40
C PHE A 770 -18.38 -0.56 -14.75
N ASP A 771 -19.16 -0.74 -13.67
CA ASP A 771 -19.84 0.35 -12.98
C ASP A 771 -19.99 0.09 -11.47
N LEU A 772 -20.04 1.16 -10.68
CA LEU A 772 -20.35 1.09 -9.24
C LEU A 772 -21.51 2.04 -8.95
N TYR A 773 -22.60 1.51 -8.40
CA TYR A 773 -23.79 2.29 -8.06
C TYR A 773 -23.83 2.63 -6.57
N ASP A 774 -24.12 3.90 -6.24
CA ASP A 774 -24.35 4.38 -4.88
C ASP A 774 -25.85 4.61 -4.65
N ARG A 775 -26.48 3.77 -3.83
CA ARG A 775 -27.90 3.87 -3.49
C ARG A 775 -28.26 5.13 -2.71
N SER A 776 -27.32 5.67 -1.93
CA SER A 776 -27.55 6.85 -1.08
C SER A 776 -27.75 8.10 -1.93
N SER A 777 -26.79 8.35 -2.83
CA SER A 777 -26.83 9.48 -3.75
C SER A 777 -27.65 9.21 -5.02
N ARG A 778 -27.98 7.94 -5.30
CA ARG A 778 -28.63 7.45 -6.52
C ARG A 778 -27.83 7.77 -7.79
N THR A 779 -26.50 7.71 -7.69
CA THR A 779 -25.57 8.03 -8.80
C THR A 779 -24.61 6.89 -9.09
N TRP A 780 -23.97 6.97 -10.25
CA TRP A 780 -22.92 6.06 -10.68
C TRP A 780 -21.56 6.72 -10.48
N VAL A 781 -20.61 5.96 -9.96
CA VAL A 781 -19.24 6.42 -9.73
C VAL A 781 -18.47 6.47 -11.04
N ASP A 782 -17.65 7.50 -11.23
CA ASP A 782 -16.81 7.69 -12.41
C ASP A 782 -15.68 6.64 -12.53
N ARG A 783 -15.04 6.59 -13.71
CA ARG A 783 -13.97 5.65 -13.99
C ARG A 783 -12.76 5.86 -13.09
N SER A 784 -12.33 7.11 -12.91
CA SER A 784 -11.14 7.43 -12.10
C SER A 784 -11.26 6.94 -10.66
N THR A 785 -12.44 7.05 -10.06
CA THR A 785 -12.69 6.55 -8.71
C THR A 785 -12.80 5.03 -8.69
N MET A 786 -13.40 4.41 -9.70
CA MET A 786 -13.39 2.96 -9.84
C MET A 786 -11.97 2.39 -9.95
N ASP A 787 -11.10 3.01 -10.76
CA ASP A 787 -9.70 2.59 -10.90
C ASP A 787 -8.97 2.64 -9.55
N ARG A 788 -9.14 3.73 -8.79
CA ARG A 788 -8.57 3.84 -7.44
C ARG A 788 -9.11 2.79 -6.47
N LEU A 789 -10.40 2.47 -6.55
CA LEU A 789 -11.04 1.50 -5.64
C LEU A 789 -10.60 0.06 -5.94
N LEU A 790 -10.30 -0.26 -7.20
CA LEU A 790 -9.94 -1.61 -7.63
C LEU A 790 -8.42 -1.81 -7.83
N ALA A 791 -7.60 -0.75 -7.74
CA ALA A 791 -6.15 -0.80 -7.95
C ALA A 791 -5.40 -1.80 -7.04
N GLU A 792 -5.92 -2.04 -5.84
CA GLU A 792 -5.33 -3.00 -4.87
C GLU A 792 -6.10 -4.32 -4.80
N THR A 793 -6.90 -4.64 -5.82
CA THR A 793 -7.70 -5.86 -5.92
C THR A 793 -7.33 -6.63 -7.17
N ASN A 794 -7.64 -7.93 -7.20
CA ASN A 794 -7.53 -8.75 -8.40
C ASN A 794 -8.80 -8.72 -9.27
N ILE A 795 -9.85 -7.99 -8.85
CA ILE A 795 -11.07 -7.80 -9.62
C ILE A 795 -10.77 -7.01 -10.90
N GLN A 796 -10.97 -7.67 -12.04
CA GLN A 796 -10.66 -7.11 -13.34
C GLN A 796 -11.77 -6.15 -13.81
N MET A 797 -11.36 -5.04 -14.45
CA MET A 797 -12.28 -4.08 -15.07
C MET A 797 -12.29 -4.24 -16.58
N VAL A 798 -13.42 -3.89 -17.21
CA VAL A 798 -13.48 -3.76 -18.67
C VAL A 798 -12.43 -2.74 -19.18
N PRO A 799 -11.76 -3.02 -20.30
CA PRO A 799 -10.66 -2.22 -20.77
C PRO A 799 -11.15 -0.92 -21.40
N VAL A 800 -10.41 0.16 -21.12
CA VAL A 800 -10.64 1.49 -21.70
C VAL A 800 -10.06 1.51 -23.12
N LEU A 801 -10.91 1.85 -24.08
CA LEU A 801 -10.56 2.02 -25.50
C LEU A 801 -10.25 3.48 -25.83
N TYR A 802 -10.83 4.40 -25.07
CA TYR A 802 -10.66 5.85 -25.18
C TYR A 802 -11.07 6.56 -23.88
N GLU A 803 -10.31 7.57 -23.50
CA GLU A 803 -10.64 8.52 -22.44
C GLU A 803 -10.21 9.91 -22.89
N GLY A 804 -11.12 10.88 -22.88
CA GLY A 804 -10.82 12.21 -23.37
C GLY A 804 -12.06 13.06 -23.67
N PRO A 805 -11.95 14.09 -24.52
CA PRO A 805 -13.08 14.89 -24.97
C PRO A 805 -14.23 14.07 -25.57
N MET A 806 -15.34 14.74 -25.89
CA MET A 806 -16.50 14.08 -26.47
C MET A 806 -16.15 13.37 -27.79
N VAL A 807 -16.56 12.11 -27.90
CA VAL A 807 -16.34 11.26 -29.08
C VAL A 807 -17.39 11.53 -30.15
N SER A 808 -16.95 11.62 -31.40
CA SER A 808 -17.82 11.73 -32.57
C SER A 808 -18.44 10.38 -32.95
N GLU A 809 -19.54 10.41 -33.72
CA GLU A 809 -20.17 9.19 -34.21
C GLU A 809 -19.22 8.32 -35.04
N LYS A 810 -18.38 8.96 -35.86
CA LYS A 810 -17.37 8.29 -36.67
C LYS A 810 -16.34 7.55 -35.81
N GLU A 811 -15.84 8.19 -34.76
CA GLU A 811 -14.88 7.56 -33.84
C GLU A 811 -15.50 6.35 -33.13
N LEU A 812 -16.77 6.44 -32.71
CA LEU A 812 -17.49 5.31 -32.12
C LEU A 812 -17.65 4.15 -33.13
N MET A 813 -18.00 4.45 -34.39
CA MET A 813 -18.09 3.44 -35.44
C MET A 813 -16.73 2.75 -35.69
N ASP A 814 -15.65 3.53 -35.76
CA ASP A 814 -14.28 3.02 -35.96
C ASP A 814 -13.83 2.16 -34.77
N MET A 815 -14.16 2.57 -33.53
CA MET A 815 -13.83 1.79 -32.33
C MET A 815 -14.50 0.42 -32.35
N VAL A 816 -15.77 0.33 -32.77
CA VAL A 816 -16.53 -0.93 -32.88
C VAL A 816 -15.95 -1.88 -33.96
N GLN A 817 -15.07 -1.40 -34.85
CA GLN A 817 -14.35 -2.26 -35.81
C GLN A 817 -13.09 -2.90 -35.23
N ARG A 818 -12.61 -2.48 -34.05
CA ARG A 818 -11.38 -3.01 -33.44
C ARG A 818 -11.55 -4.47 -33.01
N GLU A 819 -10.42 -5.17 -32.87
CA GLU A 819 -10.37 -6.51 -32.29
C GLU A 819 -10.59 -6.45 -30.76
N SER A 820 -11.27 -7.45 -30.22
CA SER A 820 -11.46 -7.65 -28.78
C SER A 820 -10.12 -7.98 -28.11
N GLN A 821 -9.91 -7.44 -26.91
CA GLN A 821 -8.75 -7.86 -26.11
C GLN A 821 -8.84 -9.33 -25.69
N PHE A 822 -10.06 -9.88 -25.65
CA PHE A 822 -10.36 -11.20 -25.07
C PHE A 822 -10.49 -12.33 -26.10
N CYS A 823 -10.47 -12.05 -27.40
CA CYS A 823 -10.53 -13.07 -28.46
C CYS A 823 -10.09 -12.52 -29.82
N GLU A 824 -9.77 -13.42 -30.77
CA GLU A 824 -9.43 -13.08 -32.16
C GLU A 824 -10.67 -12.74 -33.00
N ALA A 825 -11.57 -11.92 -32.45
CA ALA A 825 -12.78 -11.45 -33.12
C ALA A 825 -12.99 -9.96 -32.87
N ARG A 826 -13.80 -9.33 -33.73
CA ARG A 826 -14.21 -7.94 -33.54
C ARG A 826 -15.04 -7.79 -32.28
N LEU A 827 -14.91 -6.62 -31.65
CA LEU A 827 -15.72 -6.22 -30.49
C LEU A 827 -17.22 -6.44 -30.78
N GLU A 828 -17.97 -6.86 -29.75
CA GLU A 828 -19.44 -6.78 -29.82
C GLU A 828 -19.88 -5.33 -30.05
N GLY A 829 -19.28 -4.44 -29.27
CA GLY A 829 -19.59 -3.03 -29.28
C GLY A 829 -18.75 -2.28 -28.27
N VAL A 830 -19.17 -1.05 -28.00
CA VAL A 830 -18.57 -0.19 -26.99
C VAL A 830 -19.62 0.32 -26.02
N TYR A 831 -19.21 0.45 -24.76
CA TYR A 831 -19.98 1.10 -23.71
C TYR A 831 -19.37 2.46 -23.41
N VAL A 832 -20.20 3.50 -23.48
CA VAL A 832 -19.79 4.90 -23.42
C VAL A 832 -20.37 5.53 -22.17
N LYS A 833 -19.51 6.16 -21.37
CA LYS A 833 -19.88 6.94 -20.19
C LYS A 833 -19.43 8.38 -20.38
N PHE A 834 -20.27 9.31 -19.96
CA PHE A 834 -19.93 10.73 -19.87
C PHE A 834 -19.84 11.12 -18.41
N GLU A 835 -18.67 11.61 -18.00
CA GLU A 835 -18.31 11.73 -16.59
C GLU A 835 -17.97 13.18 -16.23
N ARG A 836 -18.39 13.60 -15.03
CA ARG A 836 -18.17 14.94 -14.46
C ARG A 836 -18.23 14.90 -12.94
N ASP A 837 -17.35 15.65 -12.27
CA ASP A 837 -17.32 15.83 -10.80
C ASP A 837 -17.37 14.49 -10.03
N GLY A 838 -16.61 13.50 -10.48
CA GLY A 838 -16.55 12.17 -9.83
C GLY A 838 -17.76 11.27 -10.07
N LYS A 839 -18.64 11.61 -11.02
CA LYS A 839 -19.89 10.87 -11.30
C LYS A 839 -20.11 10.64 -12.79
N VAL A 840 -20.83 9.57 -13.12
CA VAL A 840 -21.34 9.35 -14.48
C VAL A 840 -22.67 10.09 -14.65
N VAL A 841 -22.72 10.98 -15.63
CA VAL A 841 -23.86 11.85 -15.92
C VAL A 841 -24.80 11.21 -16.94
N SER A 842 -24.25 10.55 -17.94
CA SER A 842 -25.02 9.80 -18.95
C SER A 842 -24.22 8.60 -19.47
N ARG A 843 -24.93 7.61 -20.00
CA ARG A 843 -24.36 6.33 -20.45
C ARG A 843 -25.07 5.85 -21.71
N GLY A 844 -24.36 5.15 -22.56
CA GLY A 844 -24.91 4.58 -23.79
C GLY A 844 -24.06 3.44 -24.34
N LYS A 845 -24.57 2.78 -25.38
CA LYS A 845 -23.85 1.71 -26.09
C LYS A 845 -23.90 1.94 -27.60
N VAL A 846 -22.91 1.42 -28.30
CA VAL A 846 -22.93 1.22 -29.76
C VAL A 846 -22.54 -0.22 -30.02
N VAL A 847 -23.36 -0.95 -30.78
CA VAL A 847 -23.17 -2.38 -31.06
C VAL A 847 -23.06 -2.53 -32.58
N ARG A 848 -22.15 -3.39 -33.06
CA ARG A 848 -21.97 -3.59 -34.51
C ARG A 848 -23.22 -4.18 -35.15
N GLY A 849 -23.58 -3.70 -36.34
CA GLY A 849 -24.81 -4.10 -37.04
C GLY A 849 -24.92 -5.57 -37.41
N ASP A 850 -23.78 -6.24 -37.58
CA ASP A 850 -23.67 -7.67 -37.88
C ASP A 850 -23.63 -8.57 -36.63
N PHE A 851 -23.72 -7.98 -35.43
CA PHE A 851 -23.82 -8.75 -34.19
C PHE A 851 -25.26 -9.23 -33.98
N ILE A 852 -25.45 -10.54 -34.09
CA ILE A 852 -26.72 -11.19 -33.80
C ILE A 852 -26.68 -11.61 -32.34
N ALA A 853 -27.43 -10.93 -31.48
CA ALA A 853 -27.76 -11.46 -30.16
C ALA A 853 -28.58 -12.74 -30.37
N GLY A 854 -28.03 -13.91 -30.02
CA GLY A 854 -28.51 -15.23 -30.45
C GLY A 854 -30.03 -15.40 -30.49
N ASN A 855 -30.57 -15.76 -31.67
CA ASN A 855 -32.00 -15.98 -31.94
C ASN A 855 -32.57 -17.27 -31.31
N GLU A 856 -31.74 -18.15 -30.75
CA GLU A 856 -32.17 -19.20 -29.84
C GLU A 856 -31.70 -18.81 -28.45
N HIS A 857 -32.64 -18.60 -27.53
CA HIS A 857 -32.32 -18.36 -26.12
C HIS A 857 -31.21 -19.34 -25.69
N TRP A 858 -30.00 -18.82 -25.44
CA TRP A 858 -28.81 -19.56 -24.99
C TRP A 858 -29.10 -20.47 -23.79
N SER A 859 -30.20 -20.22 -23.07
CA SER A 859 -30.73 -21.03 -21.97
C SER A 859 -31.33 -22.39 -22.37
N ARG A 860 -31.46 -22.72 -23.67
CA ARG A 860 -32.02 -24.00 -24.15
C ARG A 860 -30.98 -25.01 -24.66
N GLY A 861 -29.71 -24.63 -24.79
CA GLY A 861 -28.61 -25.50 -25.23
C GLY A 861 -27.71 -25.96 -24.08
N VAL A 862 -26.77 -26.87 -24.36
CA VAL A 862 -25.70 -27.25 -23.41
C VAL A 862 -24.78 -26.06 -23.18
N THR A 863 -24.66 -25.61 -21.93
CA THR A 863 -23.82 -24.46 -21.56
C THR A 863 -22.35 -24.76 -21.87
N ARG A 864 -21.73 -23.97 -22.76
CA ARG A 864 -20.29 -24.02 -23.00
C ARG A 864 -19.57 -22.95 -22.18
N THR A 865 -18.36 -23.24 -21.71
CA THR A 865 -17.59 -22.32 -20.85
C THR A 865 -16.59 -21.52 -21.69
N ASN A 866 -16.42 -20.23 -21.40
CA ASN A 866 -15.29 -19.44 -21.94
C ASN A 866 -13.95 -19.93 -21.38
N GLN A 867 -12.83 -19.39 -21.89
CA GLN A 867 -11.49 -19.72 -21.40
C GLN A 867 -10.82 -18.52 -20.74
N LEU A 868 -10.19 -18.75 -19.59
CA LEU A 868 -9.28 -17.79 -18.97
C LEU A 868 -7.90 -17.89 -19.61
N VAL A 869 -7.15 -16.79 -19.59
CA VAL A 869 -5.71 -16.81 -19.86
C VAL A 869 -5.06 -17.72 -18.82
N LEU A 870 -4.31 -18.73 -19.27
CA LEU A 870 -3.40 -19.47 -18.42
C LEU A 870 -2.33 -18.47 -17.95
N GLN A 871 -2.56 -17.83 -16.80
CA GLN A 871 -1.44 -17.34 -16.03
C GLN A 871 -0.63 -18.58 -15.68
N LEU A 872 0.59 -18.68 -16.23
CA LEU A 872 1.62 -19.49 -15.61
C LEU A 872 1.69 -18.96 -14.19
N LYS A 873 0.97 -19.60 -13.26
CA LYS A 873 1.29 -19.50 -11.86
C LYS A 873 2.76 -19.88 -11.81
N SER A 874 3.60 -18.89 -11.54
CA SER A 874 4.84 -19.16 -10.83
C SER A 874 4.38 -19.93 -9.60
N ASP A 875 4.49 -21.26 -9.65
CA ASP A 875 4.11 -22.12 -8.54
C ASP A 875 4.79 -21.55 -7.28
N GLU A 876 3.92 -21.20 -6.32
CA GLU A 876 4.14 -20.38 -5.12
C GLU A 876 5.31 -20.84 -4.24
#